data_AF-A0A835E161-F1
#
_entry.id   AF-A0A835E161-F1
#
_cell.length_a   1.000
_cell.length_b   1.000
_cell.length_c   1.000
_cell.angle_alpha   90.00
_cell.angle_beta   90.00
_cell.angle_gamma   90.00
#
_symmetry.space_group_name_H-M   'P 1'
#
loop_
_entity.id
_entity.type
_entity.pdbx_description
1 polymer ?
#
loop_
_entity_poly.entity_id
_entity_poly.type
_entity_poly.pdbx_seq_one_letter_code
_entity_poly.pdbx_strand_id
1 'polypeptide(L)'
;MLCHENAEPADMPISLLKSITNNFSDAQQIGRGGFAVVYKGLLKHGEVVAVKKLSNSIGMDEKEYVQEVRCLMRVKHRNIIRFLGYCADTQGKMMDYEGKFVMADVRERLLCFEYVPATLKDYITDASSGLEWRKRYQIIRGICEGLHYLHEMRIVHLDLKPSNILLDDNLVPKIADFGISRCFDQGKSWVTVTTLAGTPGYLAPESYNIQKITFKLDMYSLGVIIIEILTGQKGYSSVEDVLKSWRNRLKTSSAIDTVLGQIRVCFEISIKCMDMDPEKRPTTQHIIELLNQTECMDEDNENDVQVWFTLIVSPVSAYKWRIVPNVKLELESGGVKNSKQGLTTAFKDDERPPTSSASFRDVDGLLTIKHVEYFKEVAALMADTVAAEVEINATSSTAVREGLDLVAVLDVSGRMEGQKMNSMKKAMLFVIMNLTPMDRLSIVNFSDTATRLSPLRSMTAAAQNDLKALVDGLLQGGGSGGSNIKAGLETGLAVIADRVNVEARVASIFLVSDGHQTSGDARQVDPGKVATIYTFGFGKGTDNEQLMTDIAEKTPRGTFSSVPEEGPQVTLPFSELLDDLHTVVAQNVQLTITPMTWDGHLDTIVVAPAGAGYMQATDAATGDITVDFGILFAGEWRRVFVTLTLKGVTTIVSGDEHDTPLADIELRFTAQVNPGDSIYPGPGRIEILRTWFPSQAPDVSTKLRQVKAETIRRRHAEAIRKARLLADNGQLDDARYKLVDAQRALEEDNVLDNGENKLVKLLQVELVKLVKLMETKDLYEAEGRAYALAFETIHARRPPR
;
A
#
# COMPACT_ATOMS: atom_id res chain seq x y z
N MET A 1 23.87 -37.09 -18.79
CA MET A 1 23.64 -37.38 -17.35
C MET A 1 22.78 -36.33 -16.65
N LEU A 2 22.91 -35.01 -16.92
CA LEU A 2 22.13 -33.95 -16.25
C LEU A 2 20.66 -33.78 -16.73
N CYS A 3 20.30 -34.44 -17.83
CA CYS A 3 19.06 -34.15 -18.58
C CYS A 3 18.09 -35.33 -18.66
N HIS A 4 18.42 -36.44 -18.01
CA HIS A 4 17.40 -37.45 -17.73
C HIS A 4 16.40 -36.82 -16.74
N GLU A 5 15.10 -37.01 -16.97
CA GLU A 5 14.04 -36.52 -16.07
C GLU A 5 14.22 -36.98 -14.61
N ASN A 6 14.98 -38.05 -14.41
CA ASN A 6 15.32 -38.62 -13.11
C ASN A 6 16.70 -38.29 -12.56
N ALA A 7 17.46 -37.41 -13.21
CA ALA A 7 18.77 -36.99 -12.69
C ALA A 7 18.61 -36.16 -11.42
N GLU A 8 19.40 -36.48 -10.40
CA GLU A 8 19.52 -35.66 -9.19
C GLU A 8 20.30 -34.36 -9.49
N PRO A 9 20.01 -33.25 -8.78
CA PRO A 9 20.76 -32.02 -8.95
C PRO A 9 22.24 -32.21 -8.60
N ALA A 10 23.14 -31.63 -9.42
CA ALA A 10 24.57 -31.82 -9.27
C ALA A 10 25.31 -30.56 -8.78
N ASP A 11 26.45 -30.76 -8.11
CA ASP A 11 27.44 -29.71 -7.95
C ASP A 11 28.14 -29.44 -9.29
N MET A 12 28.04 -28.20 -9.79
CA MET A 12 28.50 -27.82 -11.11
C MET A 12 29.72 -26.90 -11.05
N PRO A 13 30.82 -27.27 -11.73
CA PRO A 13 31.98 -26.40 -11.83
C PRO A 13 31.65 -25.05 -12.50
N ILE A 14 32.17 -23.95 -11.97
CA ILE A 14 32.00 -22.62 -12.56
C ILE A 14 32.48 -22.55 -14.02
N SER A 15 33.49 -23.35 -14.38
CA SER A 15 34.01 -23.46 -15.75
C SER A 15 32.97 -24.01 -16.73
N LEU A 16 32.15 -24.96 -16.29
CA LEU A 16 31.04 -25.49 -17.07
C LEU A 16 29.98 -24.41 -17.30
N LEU A 17 29.55 -23.72 -16.23
CA LEU A 17 28.52 -22.68 -16.31
C LEU A 17 28.97 -21.49 -17.17
N LYS A 18 30.25 -21.10 -17.09
CA LYS A 18 30.84 -20.12 -18.02
C LYS A 18 30.82 -20.61 -19.46
N SER A 19 31.21 -21.87 -19.70
CA SER A 19 31.25 -22.41 -21.06
C SER A 19 29.86 -22.41 -21.72
N ILE A 20 28.81 -22.81 -21.01
CA ILE A 20 27.47 -22.96 -21.59
C ILE A 20 26.74 -21.63 -21.75
N THR A 21 27.13 -20.59 -21.01
CA THR A 21 26.53 -19.24 -21.05
C THR A 21 27.37 -18.24 -21.87
N ASN A 22 28.39 -18.71 -22.58
CA ASN A 22 29.37 -17.85 -23.26
C ASN A 22 29.97 -16.79 -22.33
N ASN A 23 30.50 -17.25 -21.20
CA ASN A 23 31.07 -16.46 -20.12
C ASN A 23 30.11 -15.39 -19.56
N PHE A 24 28.84 -15.77 -19.36
CA PHE A 24 27.78 -14.87 -18.88
C PHE A 24 27.61 -13.62 -19.76
N SER A 25 27.73 -13.78 -21.09
CA SER A 25 27.59 -12.65 -22.01
C SER A 25 26.18 -12.04 -21.93
N ASP A 26 26.09 -10.71 -22.10
CA ASP A 26 24.80 -9.99 -22.11
C ASP A 26 23.84 -10.53 -23.18
N ALA A 27 24.36 -11.05 -24.29
CA ALA A 27 23.57 -11.69 -25.36
C ALA A 27 22.83 -12.96 -24.91
N GLN A 28 23.25 -13.59 -23.81
CA GLN A 28 22.58 -14.75 -23.22
C GLN A 28 21.69 -14.34 -22.03
N GLN A 29 21.60 -13.06 -21.66
CA GLN A 29 20.75 -12.64 -20.55
C GLN A 29 19.27 -12.77 -20.93
N ILE A 30 18.51 -13.53 -20.15
CA ILE A 30 17.06 -13.72 -20.33
C ILE A 30 16.22 -13.04 -19.25
N GLY A 31 16.83 -12.64 -18.15
CA GLY A 31 16.16 -11.89 -17.09
C GLY A 31 17.15 -11.26 -16.12
N ARG A 32 16.77 -10.14 -15.50
CA ARG A 32 17.55 -9.48 -14.45
C ARG A 32 16.60 -9.00 -13.35
N GLY A 33 16.81 -9.50 -12.14
CA GLY A 33 16.14 -9.04 -10.92
C GLY A 33 17.09 -8.22 -10.04
N GLY A 34 16.60 -7.75 -8.89
CA GLY A 34 17.39 -6.95 -7.94
C GLY A 34 18.59 -7.68 -7.34
N PHE A 35 18.54 -9.02 -7.27
CA PHE A 35 19.53 -9.86 -6.58
C PHE A 35 20.19 -10.93 -7.46
N ALA A 36 19.76 -11.05 -8.73
CA ALA A 36 20.25 -12.08 -9.63
C ALA A 36 20.08 -11.72 -11.10
N VAL A 37 20.94 -12.28 -11.95
CA VAL A 37 20.83 -12.24 -13.41
C VAL A 37 20.70 -13.66 -13.93
N VAL A 38 19.72 -13.90 -14.81
CA VAL A 38 19.47 -15.21 -15.41
C VAL A 38 19.98 -15.23 -16.84
N TYR A 39 20.79 -16.23 -17.15
CA TYR A 39 21.38 -16.45 -18.47
C TYR A 39 20.85 -17.73 -19.10
N LYS A 40 20.61 -17.71 -20.40
CA LYS A 40 20.39 -18.89 -21.22
C LYS A 40 21.73 -19.62 -21.39
N GLY A 41 21.72 -20.93 -21.15
CA GLY A 41 22.86 -21.81 -21.34
C GLY A 41 22.57 -22.87 -22.40
N LEU A 42 23.59 -23.27 -23.16
CA LEU A 42 23.51 -24.36 -24.13
C LEU A 42 24.46 -25.49 -23.72
N LEU A 43 23.90 -26.65 -23.35
CA LEU A 43 24.67 -27.85 -23.04
C LEU A 43 25.23 -28.48 -24.33
N LYS A 44 26.28 -29.31 -24.19
CA LYS A 44 26.99 -29.94 -25.32
C LYS A 44 26.10 -30.74 -26.28
N HIS A 45 24.91 -31.15 -25.85
CA HIS A 45 23.99 -31.99 -26.62
C HIS A 45 22.80 -31.19 -27.19
N GLY A 46 22.85 -29.85 -27.13
CA GLY A 46 21.83 -28.95 -27.70
C GLY A 46 20.70 -28.58 -26.72
N GLU A 47 20.72 -29.11 -25.50
CA GLU A 47 19.72 -28.82 -24.48
C GLU A 47 19.93 -27.42 -23.89
N VAL A 48 18.83 -26.69 -23.74
CA VAL A 48 18.81 -25.32 -23.24
C VAL A 48 18.52 -25.32 -21.74
N VAL A 49 19.28 -24.53 -20.99
CA VAL A 49 19.14 -24.38 -19.54
C VAL A 49 19.04 -22.91 -19.15
N ALA A 50 18.55 -22.64 -17.94
CA ALA A 50 18.55 -21.31 -17.34
C ALA A 50 19.53 -21.28 -16.16
N VAL A 51 20.52 -20.38 -16.21
CA VAL A 51 21.56 -20.21 -15.21
C VAL A 51 21.32 -18.90 -14.46
N LYS A 52 20.80 -18.97 -13.23
CA LYS A 52 20.61 -17.84 -12.33
C LYS A 52 21.91 -17.58 -11.58
N LYS A 53 22.58 -16.47 -11.89
CA LYS A 53 23.78 -15.97 -11.21
C LYS A 53 23.36 -14.94 -10.16
N LEU A 54 23.66 -15.20 -8.89
CA LEU A 54 23.39 -14.26 -7.81
C LEU A 54 24.40 -13.11 -7.82
N SER A 55 23.98 -11.91 -7.43
CA SER A 55 24.86 -10.73 -7.40
C SER A 55 25.82 -10.77 -6.22
N ASN A 56 27.09 -10.46 -6.44
CA ASN A 56 28.14 -10.39 -5.39
C ASN A 56 28.07 -9.11 -4.55
N SER A 57 26.90 -8.53 -4.33
CA SER A 57 26.74 -7.35 -3.48
C SER A 57 27.22 -7.65 -2.07
N ILE A 58 28.04 -6.75 -1.51
CA ILE A 58 28.51 -6.80 -0.12
C ILE A 58 27.28 -6.91 0.79
N GLY A 59 27.09 -8.05 1.44
CA GLY A 59 25.96 -8.31 2.34
C GLY A 59 24.94 -9.36 1.89
N MET A 60 25.14 -10.05 0.75
CA MET A 60 24.30 -11.23 0.44
C MET A 60 24.58 -12.33 1.47
N ASP A 61 23.57 -12.70 2.25
CA ASP A 61 23.70 -13.67 3.33
C ASP A 61 23.88 -15.07 2.70
N GLU A 62 25.02 -15.71 2.89
CA GLU A 62 25.28 -17.09 2.45
C GLU A 62 24.12 -18.03 2.87
N LYS A 63 23.43 -17.69 3.97
CA LYS A 63 22.24 -18.38 4.42
C LYS A 63 21.10 -18.36 3.41
N GLU A 64 20.88 -17.29 2.65
CA GLU A 64 19.81 -17.20 1.64
C GLU A 64 20.09 -18.14 0.47
N TYR A 65 21.33 -18.15 -0.05
CA TYR A 65 21.74 -19.09 -1.09
C TYR A 65 21.60 -20.54 -0.62
N VAL A 66 22.14 -20.85 0.57
CA VAL A 66 22.05 -22.20 1.16
C VAL A 66 20.59 -22.60 1.40
N GLN A 67 19.74 -21.65 1.79
CA GLN A 67 18.32 -21.88 2.03
C GLN A 67 17.57 -22.17 0.72
N GLU A 68 17.83 -21.40 -0.35
CA GLU A 68 17.25 -21.62 -1.68
C GLU A 68 17.67 -23.00 -2.22
N VAL A 69 18.97 -23.33 -2.17
CA VAL A 69 19.49 -24.65 -2.56
C VAL A 69 18.83 -25.75 -1.72
N ARG A 70 18.75 -25.58 -0.39
CA ARG A 70 18.12 -26.57 0.50
C ARG A 70 16.67 -26.85 0.13
N CYS A 71 15.89 -25.84 -0.26
CA CYS A 71 14.51 -26.07 -0.66
C CYS A 71 14.42 -26.70 -2.05
N LEU A 72 15.25 -26.26 -3.01
CA LEU A 72 15.30 -26.82 -4.36
C LEU A 72 15.75 -28.28 -4.41
N MET A 73 16.68 -28.69 -3.53
CA MET A 73 17.13 -30.08 -3.40
C MET A 73 16.04 -31.04 -2.90
N ARG A 74 14.96 -30.53 -2.29
CA ARG A 74 13.88 -31.34 -1.70
C ARG A 74 12.70 -31.54 -2.64
N VAL A 75 12.65 -30.84 -3.77
CA VAL A 75 11.45 -30.77 -4.60
C VAL A 75 11.68 -31.38 -5.97
N LYS A 76 10.78 -32.26 -6.36
CA LYS A 76 10.73 -32.81 -7.72
C LYS A 76 9.29 -33.11 -8.08
N HIS A 77 8.69 -32.22 -8.86
CA HIS A 77 7.29 -32.30 -9.24
C HIS A 77 7.09 -31.69 -10.63
N ARG A 78 6.11 -32.20 -11.40
CA ARG A 78 5.85 -31.72 -12.76
C ARG A 78 5.49 -30.22 -12.82
N ASN A 79 4.84 -29.71 -11.76
CA ASN A 79 4.42 -28.32 -11.60
C ASN A 79 5.39 -27.45 -10.77
N ILE A 80 6.63 -27.89 -10.61
CA ILE A 80 7.71 -27.11 -10.00
C ILE A 80 8.86 -27.07 -11.00
N ILE A 81 9.56 -25.94 -11.08
CA ILE A 81 10.70 -25.80 -11.98
C ILE A 81 11.78 -26.85 -11.66
N ARG A 82 12.24 -27.57 -12.67
CA ARG A 82 13.27 -28.61 -12.47
C ARG A 82 14.63 -27.97 -12.19
N PHE A 83 15.13 -28.22 -10.98
CA PHE A 83 16.47 -27.82 -10.56
C PHE A 83 17.52 -28.83 -11.05
N LEU A 84 18.55 -28.34 -11.73
CA LEU A 84 19.62 -29.17 -12.32
C LEU A 84 20.86 -29.23 -11.44
N GLY A 85 21.05 -28.23 -10.59
CA GLY A 85 22.21 -28.15 -9.72
C GLY A 85 22.62 -26.74 -9.37
N TYR A 86 23.70 -26.63 -8.60
CA TYR A 86 24.22 -25.37 -8.09
C TYR A 86 25.72 -25.23 -8.32
N CYS A 87 26.25 -24.03 -8.09
CA CYS A 87 27.67 -23.74 -8.05
C CYS A 87 27.96 -22.85 -6.84
N ALA A 88 28.86 -23.32 -5.97
CA ALA A 88 29.33 -22.60 -4.79
C ALA A 88 30.86 -22.37 -4.86
N ASP A 89 31.32 -21.71 -5.92
CA ASP A 89 32.75 -21.48 -6.14
C ASP A 89 33.22 -20.25 -5.35
N THR A 90 34.39 -20.33 -4.70
CA THR A 90 34.98 -19.21 -3.97
C THR A 90 36.46 -19.16 -4.30
N GLN A 91 36.91 -18.08 -4.92
CA GLN A 91 38.30 -17.91 -5.38
C GLN A 91 38.91 -16.64 -4.80
N GLY A 92 40.09 -16.76 -4.21
CA GLY A 92 40.90 -15.60 -3.83
C GLY A 92 41.43 -14.89 -5.08
N LYS A 93 41.15 -13.59 -5.22
CA LYS A 93 41.69 -12.74 -6.28
C LYS A 93 42.38 -11.52 -5.68
N MET A 94 43.53 -11.15 -6.25
CA MET A 94 44.11 -9.84 -5.95
C MET A 94 43.20 -8.75 -6.51
N MET A 95 42.75 -7.85 -5.65
CA MET A 95 41.93 -6.69 -5.99
C MET A 95 42.55 -5.42 -5.42
N ASP A 96 42.41 -4.31 -6.14
CA ASP A 96 42.74 -3.00 -5.60
C ASP A 96 41.63 -2.56 -4.63
N TYR A 97 42.01 -2.24 -3.41
CA TYR A 97 41.14 -1.65 -2.40
C TYR A 97 41.89 -0.48 -1.77
N GLU A 98 41.38 0.73 -1.98
CA GLU A 98 42.00 1.98 -1.49
C GLU A 98 43.48 2.12 -1.91
N GLY A 99 43.82 1.73 -3.14
CA GLY A 99 45.19 1.81 -3.68
C GLY A 99 46.15 0.74 -3.14
N LYS A 100 45.65 -0.29 -2.46
CA LYS A 100 46.41 -1.47 -2.02
C LYS A 100 45.87 -2.73 -2.68
N PHE A 101 46.77 -3.57 -3.20
CA PHE A 101 46.39 -4.91 -3.66
C PHE A 101 46.15 -5.82 -2.44
N VAL A 102 44.91 -6.25 -2.27
CA VAL A 102 44.48 -7.19 -1.23
C VAL A 102 43.95 -8.48 -1.86
N MET A 103 44.22 -9.61 -1.22
CA MET A 103 43.58 -10.87 -1.60
C MET A 103 42.14 -10.87 -1.10
N ALA A 104 41.18 -10.76 -2.00
CA ALA A 104 39.75 -10.77 -1.72
C ALA A 104 39.12 -12.08 -2.19
N ASP A 105 38.24 -12.65 -1.36
CA ASP A 105 37.44 -13.81 -1.75
C ASP A 105 36.32 -13.37 -2.71
N VAL A 106 36.38 -13.85 -3.95
CA VAL A 106 35.31 -13.72 -4.92
C VAL A 106 34.46 -14.97 -4.87
N ARG A 107 33.25 -14.82 -4.34
CA ARG A 107 32.23 -15.86 -4.32
C ARG A 107 31.47 -15.85 -5.63
N GLU A 108 31.21 -17.00 -6.21
CA GLU A 108 30.35 -17.19 -7.36
C GLU A 108 29.25 -18.16 -6.91
N ARG A 109 28.02 -17.66 -6.82
CA ARG A 109 26.84 -18.43 -6.41
C ARG A 109 25.86 -18.49 -7.57
N LEU A 110 25.65 -19.69 -8.09
CA LEU A 110 24.79 -19.91 -9.25
C LEU A 110 23.86 -21.09 -9.05
N LEU A 111 22.70 -21.01 -9.68
CA LEU A 111 21.69 -22.07 -9.73
C LEU A 111 21.36 -22.35 -11.19
N CYS A 112 21.24 -23.62 -11.56
CA CYS A 112 20.91 -24.03 -12.92
C CYS A 112 19.57 -24.79 -12.92
N PHE A 113 18.72 -24.44 -13.87
CA PHE A 113 17.37 -24.95 -14.01
C PHE A 113 17.13 -25.41 -15.45
N GLU A 114 16.09 -26.21 -15.66
CA GLU A 114 15.53 -26.34 -17.00
C GLU A 114 15.12 -24.96 -17.55
N TYR A 115 15.23 -24.77 -18.86
CA TYR A 115 14.78 -23.55 -19.51
C TYR A 115 13.28 -23.65 -19.82
N VAL A 116 12.51 -22.66 -19.37
CA VAL A 116 11.08 -22.53 -19.65
C VAL A 116 10.86 -21.14 -20.25
N PRO A 117 10.24 -21.03 -21.45
CA PRO A 117 10.34 -19.82 -22.27
C PRO A 117 9.42 -18.67 -21.86
N ALA A 118 8.34 -18.95 -21.13
CA ALA A 118 7.31 -17.96 -20.83
C ALA A 118 6.85 -18.01 -19.37
N THR A 119 6.21 -16.92 -18.93
CA THR A 119 5.60 -16.82 -17.60
C THR A 119 4.09 -16.65 -17.71
N LEU A 120 3.35 -17.01 -16.66
CA LEU A 120 1.91 -16.77 -16.60
C LEU A 120 1.57 -15.28 -16.74
N LYS A 121 2.44 -14.39 -16.26
CA LYS A 121 2.28 -12.94 -16.42
C LYS A 121 2.09 -12.54 -17.89
N ASP A 122 2.90 -13.10 -18.78
CA ASP A 122 2.87 -12.76 -20.22
C ASP A 122 1.50 -13.08 -20.84
N TYR A 123 0.83 -14.12 -20.34
CA TYR A 123 -0.46 -14.60 -20.83
C TYR A 123 -1.69 -13.96 -20.17
N ILE A 124 -1.55 -13.33 -19.01
CA ILE A 124 -2.66 -12.63 -18.35
C ILE A 124 -2.69 -11.14 -18.67
N THR A 125 -1.54 -10.53 -19.02
CA THR A 125 -1.45 -9.09 -19.34
C THR A 125 -1.51 -8.76 -20.83
N ASP A 126 -1.24 -9.71 -21.72
CA ASP A 126 -1.28 -9.47 -23.16
C ASP A 126 -2.70 -9.64 -23.71
N ALA A 127 -3.30 -8.54 -24.19
CA ALA A 127 -4.65 -8.53 -24.79
C ALA A 127 -4.79 -9.43 -26.03
N SER A 128 -3.68 -9.85 -26.65
CA SER A 128 -3.66 -10.75 -27.82
C SER A 128 -3.66 -12.24 -27.47
N SER A 129 -3.42 -12.60 -26.21
CA SER A 129 -3.08 -13.99 -25.81
C SER A 129 -4.26 -14.96 -25.71
N GLY A 130 -5.52 -14.48 -25.69
CA GLY A 130 -6.71 -15.26 -26.03
C GLY A 130 -6.90 -16.64 -25.35
N LEU A 131 -6.28 -16.91 -24.18
CA LEU A 131 -6.29 -18.23 -23.55
C LEU A 131 -7.72 -18.71 -23.28
N GLU A 132 -8.10 -19.79 -23.94
CA GLU A 132 -9.36 -20.48 -23.71
C GLU A 132 -9.46 -20.99 -22.27
N TRP A 133 -10.69 -21.03 -21.75
CA TRP A 133 -10.98 -21.42 -20.37
C TRP A 133 -10.31 -22.74 -19.97
N ARG A 134 -10.36 -23.76 -20.84
CA ARG A 134 -9.79 -25.08 -20.56
C ARG A 134 -8.31 -25.00 -20.19
N LYS A 135 -7.53 -24.16 -20.88
CA LYS A 135 -6.11 -23.96 -20.57
C LYS A 135 -5.92 -23.22 -19.26
N ARG A 136 -6.72 -22.19 -18.99
CA ARG A 136 -6.71 -21.46 -17.70
C ARG A 136 -7.02 -22.37 -16.54
N TYR A 137 -8.01 -23.24 -16.69
CA TYR A 137 -8.40 -24.21 -15.66
C TYR A 137 -7.28 -25.23 -15.39
N GLN A 138 -6.65 -25.76 -16.45
CA GLN A 138 -5.47 -26.64 -16.32
C GLN A 138 -4.30 -25.93 -15.62
N ILE A 139 -4.09 -24.64 -15.89
CA ILE A 139 -3.07 -23.83 -15.21
C ILE A 139 -3.42 -23.68 -13.72
N ILE A 140 -4.65 -23.31 -13.37
CA ILE A 140 -5.08 -23.19 -11.96
C ILE A 140 -4.85 -24.51 -11.23
N ARG A 141 -5.31 -25.62 -11.81
CA ARG A 141 -5.13 -26.96 -11.26
C ARG A 141 -3.65 -27.29 -11.05
N GLY A 142 -2.82 -27.10 -12.07
CA GLY A 142 -1.39 -27.39 -11.97
C GLY A 142 -0.66 -26.54 -10.91
N ILE A 143 -1.06 -25.28 -10.73
CA ILE A 143 -0.54 -24.44 -9.64
C ILE A 143 -0.96 -25.01 -8.28
N CYS A 144 -2.23 -25.41 -8.12
CA CYS A 144 -2.72 -26.04 -6.89
C CYS A 144 -1.97 -27.35 -6.58
N GLU A 145 -1.75 -28.21 -7.58
CA GLU A 145 -0.98 -29.46 -7.45
C GLU A 145 0.48 -29.20 -7.06
N GLY A 146 1.14 -28.23 -7.71
CA GLY A 146 2.50 -27.82 -7.37
C GLY A 146 2.61 -27.27 -5.95
N LEU A 147 1.67 -26.41 -5.55
CA LEU A 147 1.66 -25.82 -4.21
C LEU A 147 1.34 -26.85 -3.13
N HIS A 148 0.43 -27.79 -3.42
CA HIS A 148 0.14 -28.91 -2.54
C HIS A 148 1.40 -29.71 -2.23
N TYR A 149 2.13 -30.10 -3.27
CA TYR A 149 3.40 -30.81 -3.11
C TYR A 149 4.43 -30.01 -2.31
N LEU A 150 4.55 -28.69 -2.53
CA LEU A 150 5.42 -27.84 -1.72
C LEU A 150 5.05 -27.88 -0.22
N HIS A 151 3.76 -27.77 0.09
CA HIS A 151 3.27 -27.80 1.47
C HIS A 151 3.46 -29.16 2.13
N GLU A 152 3.28 -30.27 1.40
CA GLU A 152 3.64 -31.63 1.85
C GLU A 152 5.14 -31.75 2.14
N MET A 153 5.97 -31.18 1.27
CA MET A 153 7.41 -31.07 1.48
C MET A 153 7.78 -30.03 2.55
N ARG A 154 6.80 -29.42 3.24
CA ARG A 154 7.00 -28.45 4.32
C ARG A 154 7.77 -27.21 3.86
N ILE A 155 7.48 -26.75 2.65
CA ILE A 155 8.06 -25.56 2.04
C ILE A 155 6.96 -24.53 1.89
N VAL A 156 7.22 -23.31 2.38
CA VAL A 156 6.40 -22.13 2.11
C VAL A 156 7.14 -21.29 1.08
N HIS A 157 6.47 -20.95 -0.01
CA HIS A 157 7.08 -20.29 -1.17
C HIS A 157 7.35 -18.80 -0.91
N LEU A 158 6.37 -18.08 -0.35
CA LEU A 158 6.37 -16.66 0.03
C LEU A 158 6.41 -15.62 -1.09
N ASP A 159 6.81 -16.02 -2.31
CA ASP A 159 6.78 -15.13 -3.49
C ASP A 159 5.94 -15.68 -4.65
N LEU A 160 4.76 -16.25 -4.35
CA LEU A 160 3.85 -16.70 -5.41
C LEU A 160 3.25 -15.49 -6.13
N LYS A 161 3.52 -15.41 -7.42
CA LYS A 161 3.00 -14.40 -8.36
C LYS A 161 3.08 -14.93 -9.79
N PRO A 162 2.32 -14.39 -10.76
CA PRO A 162 2.34 -14.84 -12.15
C PRO A 162 3.70 -14.81 -12.83
N SER A 163 4.62 -13.90 -12.46
CA SER A 163 5.98 -13.90 -13.02
C SER A 163 6.85 -15.07 -12.53
N ASN A 164 6.44 -15.70 -11.43
CA ASN A 164 7.13 -16.86 -10.82
C ASN A 164 6.40 -18.18 -11.15
N ILE A 165 5.35 -18.14 -11.97
CA ILE A 165 4.71 -19.33 -12.54
C ILE A 165 5.16 -19.40 -14.01
N LEU A 166 6.12 -20.28 -14.31
CA LEU A 166 6.61 -20.48 -15.67
C LEU A 166 5.68 -21.43 -16.43
N LEU A 167 5.57 -21.26 -17.74
CA LEU A 167 4.75 -22.08 -18.62
C LEU A 167 5.64 -22.74 -19.68
N ASP A 168 5.65 -24.07 -19.68
CA ASP A 168 6.33 -24.83 -20.72
C ASP A 168 5.58 -24.77 -22.07
N ASP A 169 6.16 -25.40 -23.10
CA ASP A 169 5.59 -25.40 -24.45
C ASP A 169 4.18 -26.03 -24.51
N ASN A 170 3.79 -26.81 -23.50
CA ASN A 170 2.46 -27.41 -23.37
C ASN A 170 1.50 -26.59 -22.51
N LEU A 171 1.94 -25.43 -22.01
CA LEU A 171 1.26 -24.57 -21.04
C LEU A 171 1.05 -25.25 -19.67
N VAL A 172 1.93 -26.17 -19.29
CA VAL A 172 1.93 -26.75 -17.95
C VAL A 172 2.63 -25.76 -17.01
N PRO A 173 1.97 -25.33 -15.91
CA PRO A 173 2.55 -24.37 -14.99
C PRO A 173 3.64 -25.00 -14.12
N LYS A 174 4.73 -24.26 -13.91
CA LYS A 174 5.87 -24.63 -13.07
C LYS A 174 6.16 -23.49 -12.08
N ILE A 175 5.98 -23.74 -10.79
CA ILE A 175 6.32 -22.80 -9.72
C ILE A 175 7.85 -22.65 -9.66
N ALA A 176 8.33 -21.41 -9.70
CA ALA A 176 9.74 -21.05 -9.75
C ALA A 176 10.10 -19.94 -8.75
N ASP A 177 11.41 -19.71 -8.61
CA ASP A 177 12.03 -18.70 -7.75
C ASP A 177 11.84 -18.90 -6.24
N PHE A 178 12.75 -19.67 -5.66
CA PHE A 178 12.73 -20.08 -4.25
C PHE A 178 13.59 -19.17 -3.34
N GLY A 179 14.01 -18.01 -3.84
CA GLY A 179 15.01 -17.16 -3.18
C GLY A 179 14.63 -16.70 -1.77
N ILE A 180 13.33 -16.53 -1.50
CA ILE A 180 12.84 -16.19 -0.16
C ILE A 180 12.07 -17.33 0.52
N SER A 181 11.97 -18.50 -0.13
CA SER A 181 11.21 -19.63 0.41
C SER A 181 11.80 -20.15 1.72
N ARG A 182 10.96 -20.82 2.52
CA ARG A 182 11.36 -21.39 3.81
C ARG A 182 10.97 -22.84 3.92
N CYS A 183 11.93 -23.65 4.34
CA CYS A 183 11.77 -25.07 4.63
C CYS A 183 11.57 -25.26 6.14
N PHE A 184 10.45 -25.81 6.58
CA PHE A 184 10.24 -26.13 8.00
C PHE A 184 10.93 -27.43 8.39
N ASP A 185 11.44 -27.49 9.62
CA ASP A 185 11.91 -28.73 10.24
C ASP A 185 10.73 -29.64 10.60
N GLN A 186 11.00 -30.94 10.78
CA GLN A 186 9.97 -31.92 11.17
C GLN A 186 9.24 -31.47 12.45
N GLY A 187 7.90 -31.54 12.41
CA GLY A 187 7.03 -31.17 13.53
C GLY A 187 6.70 -29.67 13.68
N LYS A 188 7.37 -28.76 12.95
CA LYS A 188 7.09 -27.30 13.03
C LYS A 188 6.10 -26.84 11.98
N SER A 189 4.96 -26.29 12.37
CA SER A 189 3.92 -25.73 11.45
C SER A 189 4.11 -24.25 11.11
N TRP A 190 5.06 -23.58 11.76
CA TRP A 190 5.39 -22.18 11.53
C TRP A 190 6.83 -21.87 11.93
N VAL A 191 7.37 -20.75 11.45
CA VAL A 191 8.69 -20.22 11.82
C VAL A 191 8.59 -18.72 12.08
N THR A 192 9.23 -18.21 13.15
CA THR A 192 9.34 -16.76 13.37
C THR A 192 10.50 -16.19 12.55
N VAL A 193 10.29 -15.05 11.93
CA VAL A 193 11.32 -14.29 11.20
C VAL A 193 11.32 -12.83 11.63
N THR A 194 12.49 -12.18 11.62
CA THR A 194 12.62 -10.76 11.96
C THR A 194 11.95 -9.84 10.94
N THR A 195 12.00 -10.21 9.66
CA THR A 195 11.33 -9.52 8.56
C THR A 195 10.74 -10.54 7.60
N LEU A 196 9.53 -10.26 7.11
CA LEU A 196 8.86 -11.06 6.10
C LEU A 196 9.01 -10.37 4.75
N ALA A 197 9.60 -11.07 3.78
CA ALA A 197 9.75 -10.60 2.41
C ALA A 197 8.67 -11.24 1.51
N GLY A 198 8.29 -10.54 0.44
CA GLY A 198 7.42 -11.03 -0.62
C GLY A 198 6.95 -9.89 -1.52
N THR A 199 6.20 -10.21 -2.57
CA THR A 199 5.77 -9.20 -3.56
C THR A 199 4.47 -8.50 -3.18
N PRO A 200 4.44 -7.15 -3.10
CA PRO A 200 3.21 -6.39 -2.87
C PRO A 200 2.08 -6.74 -3.84
N GLY A 201 0.86 -6.80 -3.33
CA GLY A 201 -0.33 -7.23 -4.08
C GLY A 201 -0.61 -8.74 -4.04
N TYR A 202 0.38 -9.57 -3.66
CA TYR A 202 0.18 -11.01 -3.39
C TYR A 202 0.43 -11.39 -1.93
N LEU A 203 0.94 -10.46 -1.12
CA LEU A 203 1.16 -10.64 0.31
C LEU A 203 -0.17 -10.71 1.07
N ALA A 204 -0.26 -11.67 1.99
CA ALA A 204 -1.39 -11.83 2.87
C ALA A 204 -1.47 -10.65 3.87
N PRO A 205 -2.66 -10.23 4.31
CA PRO A 205 -2.82 -9.08 5.20
C PRO A 205 -2.10 -9.23 6.55
N GLU A 206 -1.95 -10.46 7.05
CA GLU A 206 -1.22 -10.75 8.27
C GLU A 206 0.31 -10.62 8.11
N SER A 207 0.83 -10.65 6.89
CA SER A 207 2.26 -10.51 6.59
C SER A 207 2.87 -9.22 7.15
N TYR A 208 2.05 -8.17 7.24
CA TYR A 208 2.46 -6.84 7.74
C TYR A 208 2.47 -6.72 9.26
N ASN A 209 1.84 -7.66 9.98
CA ASN A 209 1.63 -7.56 11.43
C ASN A 209 2.22 -8.75 12.21
N ILE A 210 2.44 -9.87 11.55
CA ILE A 210 2.82 -11.13 12.18
C ILE A 210 4.15 -11.60 11.58
N GLN A 211 5.16 -11.66 12.43
CA GLN A 211 6.48 -12.22 12.12
C GLN A 211 6.49 -13.76 12.03
N LYS A 212 5.37 -14.41 11.66
CA LYS A 212 5.25 -15.88 11.57
C LYS A 212 4.98 -16.30 10.14
N ILE A 213 5.85 -17.16 9.63
CA ILE A 213 5.67 -17.81 8.33
C ILE A 213 4.81 -19.05 8.53
N THR A 214 3.71 -19.13 7.77
CA THR A 214 2.79 -20.28 7.75
C THR A 214 2.42 -20.61 6.30
N PHE A 215 1.88 -21.81 6.06
CA PHE A 215 1.37 -22.21 4.74
C PHE A 215 0.21 -21.33 4.26
N LYS A 216 -0.50 -20.66 5.19
CA LYS A 216 -1.66 -19.81 4.87
C LYS A 216 -1.27 -18.56 4.10
N LEU A 217 -0.01 -18.12 4.18
CA LEU A 217 0.52 -17.02 3.39
C LEU A 217 0.46 -17.32 1.89
N ASP A 218 0.95 -18.49 1.49
CA ASP A 218 0.89 -18.94 0.09
C ASP A 218 -0.55 -19.12 -0.39
N MET A 219 -1.47 -19.53 0.50
CA MET A 219 -2.89 -19.69 0.15
C MET A 219 -3.53 -18.36 -0.25
N TYR A 220 -3.17 -17.27 0.40
CA TYR A 220 -3.65 -15.95 0.02
C TYR A 220 -3.14 -15.56 -1.37
N SER A 221 -1.83 -15.72 -1.60
CA SER A 221 -1.22 -15.43 -2.89
C SER A 221 -1.83 -16.28 -4.03
N LEU A 222 -2.15 -17.55 -3.75
CA LEU A 222 -2.87 -18.43 -4.69
C LEU A 222 -4.25 -17.84 -5.06
N GLY A 223 -5.00 -17.34 -4.08
CA GLY A 223 -6.31 -16.73 -4.33
C GLY A 223 -6.22 -15.52 -5.26
N VAL A 224 -5.25 -14.64 -5.03
CA VAL A 224 -5.00 -13.49 -5.93
C VAL A 224 -4.66 -13.95 -7.35
N ILE A 225 -3.78 -14.95 -7.50
CA ILE A 225 -3.42 -15.49 -8.82
C ILE A 225 -4.64 -16.07 -9.54
N ILE A 226 -5.51 -16.80 -8.83
CA ILE A 226 -6.72 -17.36 -9.43
C ILE A 226 -7.63 -16.23 -9.93
N ILE A 227 -7.89 -15.18 -9.13
CA ILE A 227 -8.66 -14.01 -9.58
C ILE A 227 -8.05 -13.37 -10.82
N GLU A 228 -6.74 -13.22 -10.87
CA GLU A 228 -6.04 -12.63 -12.00
C GLU A 228 -6.17 -13.50 -13.26
N ILE A 229 -6.14 -14.83 -13.13
CA ILE A 229 -6.42 -15.77 -14.22
C ILE A 229 -7.88 -15.66 -14.69
N LEU A 230 -8.84 -15.50 -13.77
CA LEU A 230 -10.26 -15.42 -14.10
C LEU A 230 -10.63 -14.09 -14.79
N THR A 231 -10.04 -12.98 -14.35
CA THR A 231 -10.50 -11.63 -14.71
C THR A 231 -9.52 -10.87 -15.60
N GLY A 232 -8.22 -11.22 -15.56
CA GLY A 232 -7.13 -10.44 -16.13
C GLY A 232 -6.69 -9.26 -15.27
N GLN A 233 -7.23 -9.12 -14.04
CA GLN A 233 -6.93 -8.03 -13.11
C GLN A 233 -6.76 -8.58 -11.68
N LYS A 234 -6.03 -7.86 -10.83
CA LYS A 234 -5.76 -8.28 -9.44
C LYS A 234 -6.88 -7.90 -8.44
N GLY A 235 -8.02 -7.41 -8.95
CA GLY A 235 -9.10 -6.82 -8.16
C GLY A 235 -10.32 -7.72 -7.99
N TYR A 236 -11.13 -7.43 -6.97
CA TYR A 236 -12.40 -8.10 -6.73
C TYR A 236 -13.46 -7.63 -7.74
N SER A 237 -14.08 -8.57 -8.43
CA SER A 237 -15.29 -8.37 -9.24
C SER A 237 -16.41 -9.21 -8.65
N SER A 238 -17.69 -8.84 -8.83
CA SER A 238 -18.78 -9.74 -8.42
C SER A 238 -18.71 -11.05 -9.21
N VAL A 239 -19.07 -12.18 -8.59
CA VAL A 239 -19.06 -13.48 -9.29
C VAL A 239 -20.02 -13.44 -10.49
N GLU A 240 -21.13 -12.70 -10.38
CA GLU A 240 -22.07 -12.45 -11.48
C GLU A 240 -21.41 -11.72 -12.65
N ASP A 241 -20.57 -10.71 -12.40
CA ASP A 241 -19.88 -9.96 -13.46
C ASP A 241 -18.82 -10.81 -14.15
N VAL A 242 -18.07 -11.62 -13.38
CA VAL A 242 -17.10 -12.58 -13.91
C VAL A 242 -17.81 -13.59 -14.82
N LEU A 243 -18.88 -14.20 -14.32
CA LEU A 243 -19.66 -15.17 -15.09
C LEU A 243 -20.34 -14.55 -16.32
N LYS A 244 -20.84 -13.31 -16.22
CA LYS A 244 -21.42 -12.57 -17.35
C LYS A 244 -20.36 -12.26 -18.41
N SER A 245 -19.16 -11.85 -17.99
CA SER A 245 -18.02 -11.62 -18.89
C SER A 245 -17.64 -12.91 -19.63
N TRP A 246 -17.51 -14.02 -18.91
CA TRP A 246 -17.20 -15.32 -19.51
C TRP A 246 -18.32 -15.84 -20.42
N ARG A 247 -19.59 -15.72 -20.01
CA ARG A 247 -20.74 -16.06 -20.87
C ARG A 247 -20.73 -15.26 -22.17
N ASN A 248 -20.33 -13.98 -22.12
CA ASN A 248 -20.20 -13.15 -23.31
C ASN A 248 -19.02 -13.56 -24.21
N ARG A 249 -17.96 -14.14 -23.66
CA ARG A 249 -16.81 -14.66 -24.42
C ARG A 249 -17.10 -16.03 -25.04
N LEU A 250 -17.95 -16.83 -24.41
CA LEU A 250 -18.21 -18.23 -24.78
C LEU A 250 -19.42 -18.45 -25.70
N LYS A 251 -20.03 -17.39 -26.25
CA LYS A 251 -21.36 -17.27 -26.92
C LYS A 251 -21.82 -18.37 -27.92
N THR A 252 -21.06 -19.43 -28.14
CA THR A 252 -21.28 -20.48 -29.15
C THR A 252 -20.92 -21.91 -28.71
N SER A 253 -20.61 -22.17 -27.44
CA SER A 253 -20.22 -23.52 -26.97
C SER A 253 -21.40 -24.33 -26.38
N SER A 254 -21.47 -25.62 -26.68
CA SER A 254 -22.45 -26.56 -26.09
C SER A 254 -22.15 -26.92 -24.63
N ALA A 255 -20.97 -26.53 -24.11
CA ALA A 255 -20.51 -26.80 -22.74
C ALA A 255 -20.46 -25.54 -21.87
N ILE A 256 -21.24 -24.50 -22.20
CA ILE A 256 -21.21 -23.21 -21.48
C ILE A 256 -21.51 -23.39 -19.99
N ASP A 257 -22.49 -24.21 -19.62
CA ASP A 257 -22.91 -24.34 -18.23
C ASP A 257 -21.87 -25.07 -17.36
N THR A 258 -21.26 -26.15 -17.87
CA THR A 258 -20.11 -26.82 -17.21
C THR A 258 -18.95 -25.85 -17.01
N VAL A 259 -18.61 -25.08 -18.05
CA VAL A 259 -17.52 -24.09 -17.99
C VAL A 259 -17.83 -22.97 -16.97
N LEU A 260 -19.06 -22.46 -16.95
CA LEU A 260 -19.48 -21.46 -15.96
C LEU A 260 -19.50 -22.03 -14.53
N GLY A 261 -19.84 -23.31 -14.36
CA GLY A 261 -19.72 -24.03 -13.09
C GLY A 261 -18.27 -24.07 -12.60
N GLN A 262 -17.33 -24.47 -13.47
CA GLN A 262 -15.90 -24.46 -13.16
C GLN A 262 -15.38 -23.06 -12.81
N ILE A 263 -15.78 -22.03 -13.57
CA ILE A 263 -15.41 -20.63 -13.29
C ILE A 263 -15.91 -20.21 -11.90
N ARG A 264 -17.16 -20.54 -11.57
CA ARG A 264 -17.74 -20.23 -10.26
C ARG A 264 -16.97 -20.91 -9.13
N VAL A 265 -16.67 -22.20 -9.26
CA VAL A 265 -15.90 -22.94 -8.25
C VAL A 265 -14.50 -22.34 -8.07
N CYS A 266 -13.78 -22.03 -9.16
CA CYS A 266 -12.48 -21.36 -9.08
C CYS A 266 -12.59 -19.99 -8.41
N PHE A 267 -13.63 -19.22 -8.71
CA PHE A 267 -13.87 -17.93 -8.07
C PHE A 267 -14.11 -18.09 -6.57
N GLU A 268 -14.97 -19.01 -6.16
CA GLU A 268 -15.25 -19.26 -4.74
C GLU A 268 -14.03 -19.77 -3.97
N ILE A 269 -13.23 -20.66 -4.58
CA ILE A 269 -11.93 -21.07 -4.04
C ILE A 269 -11.04 -19.84 -3.81
N SER A 270 -10.95 -18.95 -4.79
CA SER A 270 -10.12 -17.75 -4.69
C SER A 270 -10.55 -16.82 -3.55
N ILE A 271 -11.86 -16.62 -3.36
CA ILE A 271 -12.39 -15.81 -2.25
C ILE A 271 -12.05 -16.45 -0.90
N LYS A 272 -12.25 -17.76 -0.75
CA LYS A 272 -11.90 -18.48 0.50
C LYS A 272 -10.39 -18.46 0.78
N CYS A 273 -9.58 -18.56 -0.27
CA CYS A 273 -8.12 -18.43 -0.19
C CYS A 273 -7.69 -17.04 0.31
N MET A 274 -8.42 -15.98 -0.06
CA MET A 274 -8.12 -14.60 0.34
C MET A 274 -8.82 -14.16 1.62
N ASP A 275 -9.39 -15.09 2.42
CA ASP A 275 -10.01 -14.75 3.69
C ASP A 275 -9.02 -14.00 4.60
N MET A 276 -9.51 -12.95 5.25
CA MET A 276 -8.72 -12.11 6.16
C MET A 276 -8.25 -12.90 7.38
N ASP A 277 -9.00 -13.93 7.79
CA ASP A 277 -8.60 -14.88 8.82
C ASP A 277 -7.81 -16.05 8.18
N PRO A 278 -6.50 -16.18 8.46
CA PRO A 278 -5.67 -17.24 7.88
C PRO A 278 -6.19 -18.65 8.21
N GLU A 279 -6.86 -18.83 9.34
CA GLU A 279 -7.36 -20.14 9.76
C GLU A 279 -8.53 -20.61 8.91
N LYS A 280 -9.34 -19.69 8.38
CA LYS A 280 -10.47 -19.99 7.48
C LYS A 280 -10.06 -20.36 6.06
N ARG A 281 -8.84 -20.01 5.66
CA ARG A 281 -8.34 -20.35 4.31
C ARG A 281 -8.25 -21.86 4.14
N PRO A 282 -8.70 -22.41 3.00
CA PRO A 282 -8.68 -23.84 2.76
C PRO A 282 -7.25 -24.37 2.66
N THR A 283 -7.07 -25.67 2.86
CA THR A 283 -5.81 -26.35 2.54
C THR A 283 -5.74 -26.61 1.03
N THR A 284 -4.52 -26.77 0.51
CA THR A 284 -4.31 -27.17 -0.89
C THR A 284 -4.99 -28.50 -1.23
N GLN A 285 -5.00 -29.46 -0.29
CA GLN A 285 -5.70 -30.73 -0.45
C GLN A 285 -7.20 -30.53 -0.67
N HIS A 286 -7.84 -29.71 0.16
CA HIS A 286 -9.27 -29.42 0.04
C HIS A 286 -9.61 -28.75 -1.30
N ILE A 287 -8.75 -27.85 -1.78
CA ILE A 287 -8.92 -27.23 -3.10
C ILE A 287 -8.85 -28.27 -4.22
N ILE A 288 -7.89 -29.18 -4.18
CA ILE A 288 -7.75 -30.25 -5.18
C ILE A 288 -8.99 -31.17 -5.18
N GLU A 289 -9.50 -31.51 -4.01
CA GLU A 289 -10.75 -32.29 -3.87
C GLU A 289 -11.95 -31.56 -4.53
N LEU A 290 -12.09 -30.25 -4.30
CA LEU A 290 -13.15 -29.44 -4.93
C LEU A 290 -13.00 -29.39 -6.45
N LEU A 291 -11.78 -29.22 -6.97
CA LEU A 291 -11.52 -29.22 -8.41
C LEU A 291 -11.86 -30.58 -9.03
N ASN A 292 -11.46 -31.70 -8.40
CA ASN A 292 -11.78 -33.04 -8.89
C ASN A 292 -13.29 -33.32 -8.89
N GLN A 293 -14.02 -32.89 -7.85
CA GLN A 293 -15.48 -33.04 -7.80
C GLN A 293 -16.16 -32.28 -8.94
N THR A 294 -15.64 -31.10 -9.29
CA THR A 294 -16.15 -30.29 -10.39
C THR A 294 -15.96 -30.96 -11.76
N GLU A 295 -14.94 -31.82 -11.90
CA GLU A 295 -14.71 -32.60 -13.12
C GLU A 295 -15.53 -33.91 -13.17
N CYS A 296 -15.93 -34.46 -12.03
CA CYS A 296 -16.74 -35.69 -11.94
C CYS A 296 -18.26 -35.44 -12.11
N MET A 297 -18.72 -34.20 -12.07
CA MET A 297 -20.14 -33.83 -12.18
C MET A 297 -20.71 -33.92 -13.61
N ASP A 298 -19.95 -34.47 -14.57
CA ASP A 298 -20.32 -34.53 -15.99
C ASP A 298 -21.28 -35.70 -16.35
N GLU A 299 -21.81 -36.51 -15.43
CA GLU A 299 -22.69 -37.64 -15.83
C GLU A 299 -24.04 -37.88 -15.12
N ASP A 300 -24.42 -37.31 -13.96
CA ASP A 300 -25.79 -37.54 -13.44
C ASP A 300 -26.28 -36.48 -12.43
N ASN A 301 -27.52 -36.00 -12.66
CA ASN A 301 -28.42 -35.22 -11.77
C ASN A 301 -28.13 -33.73 -11.45
N GLU A 302 -28.90 -32.85 -12.12
CA GLU A 302 -29.08 -31.42 -11.78
C GLU A 302 -29.58 -31.14 -10.34
N ASN A 303 -30.17 -32.13 -9.65
CA ASN A 303 -30.74 -31.94 -8.32
C ASN A 303 -29.72 -31.93 -7.17
N ASP A 304 -28.53 -32.53 -7.34
CA ASP A 304 -27.52 -32.56 -6.28
C ASP A 304 -26.74 -31.24 -6.17
N VAL A 305 -26.70 -30.46 -7.26
CA VAL A 305 -26.11 -29.12 -7.31
C VAL A 305 -26.87 -28.18 -6.36
N GLN A 306 -28.21 -28.19 -6.34
CA GLN A 306 -28.97 -27.28 -5.47
C GLN A 306 -28.77 -27.54 -3.97
N VAL A 307 -28.62 -28.81 -3.57
CA VAL A 307 -28.48 -29.22 -2.16
C VAL A 307 -27.07 -28.98 -1.64
N TRP A 308 -26.04 -29.24 -2.46
CA TRP A 308 -24.64 -28.92 -2.13
C TRP A 308 -24.41 -27.41 -1.98
N PHE A 309 -25.05 -26.59 -2.82
CA PHE A 309 -24.93 -25.14 -2.79
C PHE A 309 -25.58 -24.51 -1.54
N THR A 310 -26.60 -25.14 -0.98
CA THR A 310 -27.28 -24.64 0.25
C THR A 310 -26.43 -24.84 1.50
N LEU A 311 -25.52 -25.83 1.51
CA LEU A 311 -24.61 -26.10 2.63
C LEU A 311 -23.38 -25.18 2.65
N ILE A 312 -23.05 -24.53 1.54
CA ILE A 312 -21.85 -23.68 1.40
C ILE A 312 -22.19 -22.18 1.42
N VAL A 313 -23.43 -21.78 1.09
CA VAL A 313 -23.81 -20.37 0.94
C VAL A 313 -24.91 -19.97 1.93
N SER A 314 -24.54 -19.13 2.91
CA SER A 314 -25.47 -18.23 3.62
C SER A 314 -25.36 -16.83 2.96
N PRO A 315 -26.45 -16.05 2.84
CA PRO A 315 -26.70 -15.29 1.62
C PRO A 315 -25.97 -13.94 1.55
N VAL A 316 -25.36 -13.67 0.40
CA VAL A 316 -25.08 -12.30 -0.08
C VAL A 316 -26.09 -12.01 -1.19
N SER A 317 -26.97 -11.06 -0.93
CA SER A 317 -28.13 -10.70 -1.75
C SER A 317 -27.75 -9.89 -2.98
N ALA A 318 -28.27 -10.31 -4.13
CA ALA A 318 -28.10 -9.69 -5.44
C ALA A 318 -28.93 -8.41 -5.60
N TYR A 319 -28.39 -7.39 -6.30
CA TYR A 319 -29.19 -6.34 -6.93
C TYR A 319 -28.74 -6.05 -8.36
N LYS A 320 -29.72 -5.97 -9.25
CA LYS A 320 -29.66 -5.86 -10.71
C LYS A 320 -30.07 -4.44 -11.10
N TRP A 321 -29.35 -3.75 -12.00
CA TRP A 321 -29.82 -2.49 -12.60
C TRP A 321 -29.91 -2.56 -14.14
N ARG A 322 -30.87 -1.79 -14.67
CA ARG A 322 -31.37 -1.72 -16.05
C ARG A 322 -30.82 -0.47 -16.74
N ILE A 323 -30.49 -0.56 -18.03
CA ILE A 323 -29.95 0.54 -18.87
C ILE A 323 -31.08 1.35 -19.52
N VAL A 324 -30.92 2.68 -19.60
CA VAL A 324 -31.65 3.59 -20.52
C VAL A 324 -30.67 4.65 -21.09
N PRO A 325 -30.76 5.10 -22.36
CA PRO A 325 -29.69 5.90 -23.00
C PRO A 325 -29.99 7.40 -23.21
N ASN A 326 -28.89 8.18 -23.13
CA ASN A 326 -28.54 9.45 -23.80
C ASN A 326 -29.42 10.72 -23.67
N VAL A 327 -28.80 11.82 -23.20
CA VAL A 327 -28.94 13.17 -23.80
C VAL A 327 -27.59 13.91 -23.72
N LYS A 328 -27.24 14.59 -24.82
CA LYS A 328 -26.01 15.36 -25.07
C LYS A 328 -26.35 16.86 -24.93
N LEU A 329 -25.54 17.66 -24.24
CA LEU A 329 -25.55 19.13 -24.35
C LEU A 329 -24.12 19.67 -24.32
N GLU A 330 -23.78 20.42 -25.37
CA GLU A 330 -22.57 21.22 -25.54
C GLU A 330 -22.77 22.59 -24.85
N LEU A 331 -21.70 23.20 -24.32
CA LEU A 331 -21.60 24.66 -24.20
C LEU A 331 -20.14 25.12 -24.07
N GLU A 332 -19.92 26.32 -24.61
CA GLU A 332 -18.67 26.86 -25.16
C GLU A 332 -17.71 27.51 -24.16
N SER A 333 -16.47 27.62 -24.62
CA SER A 333 -15.29 28.24 -24.02
C SER A 333 -15.42 29.73 -23.66
N GLY A 334 -14.81 30.13 -22.53
CA GLY A 334 -14.48 31.52 -22.22
C GLY A 334 -13.18 31.61 -21.43
N GLY A 335 -12.07 31.95 -22.10
CA GLY A 335 -10.76 32.12 -21.49
C GLY A 335 -10.55 33.48 -20.83
N VAL A 336 -9.75 33.53 -19.76
CA VAL A 336 -9.16 34.77 -19.24
C VAL A 336 -7.69 34.52 -18.93
N LYS A 337 -6.82 35.25 -19.63
CA LYS A 337 -5.39 35.37 -19.32
C LYS A 337 -5.21 36.31 -18.13
N ASN A 338 -4.26 36.02 -17.24
CA ASN A 338 -3.53 37.08 -16.55
C ASN A 338 -2.08 36.70 -16.27
N SER A 339 -1.22 37.64 -16.61
CA SER A 339 0.24 37.62 -16.62
C SER A 339 0.84 38.05 -15.28
N LYS A 340 1.90 37.38 -14.83
CA LYS A 340 2.96 38.00 -13.99
C LYS A 340 4.34 37.50 -14.42
N GLN A 341 5.14 38.42 -14.95
CA GLN A 341 6.61 38.38 -15.02
C GLN A 341 7.17 38.55 -13.60
N GLY A 342 8.29 37.99 -13.17
CA GLY A 342 9.27 37.09 -13.77
C GLY A 342 10.45 36.92 -12.81
N LEU A 343 11.04 35.74 -12.73
CA LEU A 343 12.40 35.50 -12.23
C LEU A 343 13.02 34.38 -13.08
N THR A 344 13.95 34.77 -13.97
CA THR A 344 15.01 33.95 -14.58
C THR A 344 14.70 32.48 -14.91
N THR A 345 14.02 32.23 -16.03
CA THR A 345 13.78 30.91 -16.61
C THR A 345 15.01 30.35 -17.33
N ALA A 346 15.96 29.78 -16.58
CA ALA A 346 17.08 29.02 -17.18
C ALA A 346 16.67 27.57 -17.54
N PHE A 347 15.63 27.04 -16.89
CA PHE A 347 15.16 25.66 -17.01
C PHE A 347 13.81 25.61 -17.75
N LYS A 348 13.66 24.65 -18.67
CA LYS A 348 12.44 24.46 -19.48
C LYS A 348 11.65 23.27 -18.91
N ASP A 349 10.83 23.52 -17.90
CA ASP A 349 10.29 22.48 -16.98
C ASP A 349 9.05 21.72 -17.45
N ASP A 350 8.77 21.74 -18.75
CA ASP A 350 7.51 21.27 -19.31
C ASP A 350 7.65 19.97 -20.11
N GLU A 351 8.58 19.10 -19.70
CA GLU A 351 8.63 17.74 -20.21
C GLU A 351 7.28 17.05 -19.97
N ARG A 352 6.61 16.68 -21.07
CA ARG A 352 5.41 15.84 -21.03
C ARG A 352 5.87 14.39 -20.87
N PRO A 353 5.44 13.67 -19.83
CA PRO A 353 5.71 12.24 -19.75
C PRO A 353 5.02 11.52 -20.93
N PRO A 354 5.40 10.26 -21.22
CA PRO A 354 4.73 9.47 -22.23
C PRO A 354 3.22 9.40 -21.96
N THR A 355 2.39 9.60 -22.97
CA THR A 355 0.93 9.44 -22.84
C THR A 355 0.60 8.02 -22.40
N SER A 356 -0.09 7.85 -21.26
CA SER A 356 -0.66 6.56 -20.92
C SER A 356 -1.70 6.20 -21.98
N SER A 357 -1.62 5.00 -22.54
CA SER A 357 -2.56 4.51 -23.57
C SER A 357 -3.94 4.17 -23.00
N ALA A 358 -4.24 4.59 -21.78
CA ALA A 358 -5.45 4.26 -21.06
C ALA A 358 -6.53 5.28 -21.40
N SER A 359 -7.32 5.01 -22.44
CA SER A 359 -8.56 5.74 -22.69
C SER A 359 -9.58 5.37 -21.60
N PHE A 360 -9.68 6.14 -20.53
CA PHE A 360 -10.74 5.98 -19.53
C PHE A 360 -11.51 7.29 -19.34
N ARG A 361 -12.84 7.21 -19.48
CA ARG A 361 -13.80 8.30 -19.34
C ARG A 361 -14.74 8.14 -18.14
N ASP A 362 -14.50 7.17 -17.25
CA ASP A 362 -15.33 6.99 -16.05
C ASP A 362 -14.49 7.18 -14.79
N VAL A 363 -14.70 8.30 -14.11
CA VAL A 363 -14.22 8.61 -12.74
C VAL A 363 -15.21 8.15 -11.67
N ASP A 364 -16.34 7.61 -12.08
CA ASP A 364 -17.39 7.13 -11.20
C ASP A 364 -16.86 5.96 -10.34
N GLY A 365 -16.82 6.15 -9.02
CA GLY A 365 -16.33 5.14 -8.07
C GLY A 365 -14.85 5.22 -7.65
N LEU A 366 -14.09 6.27 -8.03
CA LEU A 366 -12.74 6.50 -7.48
C LEU A 366 -12.77 6.79 -5.97
N LEU A 367 -13.69 7.67 -5.58
CA LEU A 367 -14.03 7.98 -4.20
C LEU A 367 -15.53 7.80 -4.01
N THR A 368 -15.92 7.12 -2.94
CA THR A 368 -17.33 6.92 -2.59
C THR A 368 -17.57 7.33 -1.15
N ILE A 369 -18.64 8.07 -0.89
CA ILE A 369 -19.18 8.17 0.47
C ILE A 369 -19.98 6.89 0.72
N LYS A 370 -19.59 6.10 1.71
CA LYS A 370 -20.39 4.98 2.19
C LYS A 370 -21.56 5.53 3.01
N HIS A 371 -22.68 4.81 2.99
CA HIS A 371 -23.92 5.16 3.71
C HIS A 371 -23.65 5.74 5.11
N VAL A 372 -24.32 6.84 5.45
CA VAL A 372 -24.18 7.48 6.76
C VAL A 372 -24.66 6.52 7.84
N GLU A 373 -23.79 6.18 8.80
CA GLU A 373 -24.15 5.29 9.91
C GLU A 373 -24.55 6.12 11.12
N TYR A 374 -25.74 5.86 11.66
CA TYR A 374 -26.24 6.58 12.84
C TYR A 374 -25.99 5.79 14.11
N PHE A 375 -25.54 6.49 15.14
CA PHE A 375 -25.36 5.95 16.48
C PHE A 375 -26.71 5.61 17.16
N LYS A 376 -27.78 6.21 16.65
CA LYS A 376 -29.18 5.99 17.04
C LYS A 376 -30.01 5.92 15.76
N GLU A 377 -30.69 4.81 15.51
CA GLU A 377 -31.44 4.61 14.26
C GLU A 377 -32.74 5.41 14.18
N VAL A 378 -33.31 5.79 15.34
CA VAL A 378 -34.57 6.55 15.44
C VAL A 378 -34.44 7.63 16.50
N ALA A 379 -34.67 8.90 16.13
CA ALA A 379 -34.66 10.02 17.06
C ALA A 379 -36.07 10.36 17.59
N ALA A 380 -36.12 10.95 18.79
CA ALA A 380 -37.38 11.41 19.37
C ALA A 380 -37.89 12.65 18.63
N LEU A 381 -39.21 12.82 18.63
CA LEU A 381 -39.85 14.06 18.18
C LEU A 381 -39.64 15.25 19.12
N MET A 382 -39.30 14.98 20.39
CA MET A 382 -38.81 16.00 21.32
C MET A 382 -37.36 16.39 21.01
N ALA A 383 -36.81 17.35 21.74
CA ALA A 383 -35.39 17.68 21.63
C ALA A 383 -34.54 16.43 21.91
N ASP A 384 -33.55 16.18 21.06
CA ASP A 384 -32.78 14.95 21.06
C ASP A 384 -31.39 15.19 20.44
N THR A 385 -30.45 14.30 20.69
CA THR A 385 -29.10 14.37 20.10
C THR A 385 -28.82 13.12 19.30
N VAL A 386 -28.32 13.33 18.09
CA VAL A 386 -27.97 12.30 17.14
C VAL A 386 -26.48 12.42 16.84
N ALA A 387 -25.80 11.29 16.73
CA ALA A 387 -24.48 11.25 16.12
C ALA A 387 -24.56 10.44 14.84
N ALA A 388 -23.85 10.89 13.82
CA ALA A 388 -23.74 10.28 12.51
C ALA A 388 -22.25 10.12 12.15
N GLU A 389 -21.95 9.07 11.41
CA GLU A 389 -20.63 8.76 10.87
C GLU A 389 -20.67 8.81 9.35
N VAL A 390 -19.77 9.60 8.75
CA VAL A 390 -19.61 9.71 7.30
C VAL A 390 -18.28 9.07 6.92
N GLU A 391 -18.30 8.00 6.14
CA GLU A 391 -17.11 7.28 5.67
C GLU A 391 -16.85 7.58 4.18
N ILE A 392 -15.63 7.97 3.83
CA ILE A 392 -15.13 8.19 2.47
C ILE A 392 -14.17 7.05 2.15
N ASN A 393 -14.40 6.33 1.06
CA ASN A 393 -13.59 5.20 0.63
C ASN A 393 -12.93 5.51 -0.72
N ALA A 394 -11.61 5.31 -0.81
CA ALA A 394 -10.91 5.23 -2.09
C ALA A 394 -10.98 3.81 -2.66
N THR A 395 -11.04 3.72 -3.99
CA THR A 395 -10.92 2.44 -4.70
C THR A 395 -9.63 1.72 -4.33
N SER A 396 -9.68 0.40 -4.20
CA SER A 396 -8.49 -0.45 -3.98
C SER A 396 -7.67 -0.68 -5.25
N SER A 397 -8.13 -0.17 -6.40
CA SER A 397 -7.43 -0.32 -7.67
C SER A 397 -6.28 0.69 -7.80
N THR A 398 -5.06 0.17 -8.01
CA THR A 398 -3.89 0.96 -8.41
C THR A 398 -3.73 1.08 -9.93
N ALA A 399 -4.73 0.61 -10.71
CA ALA A 399 -4.69 0.64 -12.17
C ALA A 399 -4.58 2.07 -12.73
N VAL A 400 -4.97 3.07 -11.94
CA VAL A 400 -4.83 4.50 -12.21
C VAL A 400 -4.09 5.10 -11.01
N ARG A 401 -2.83 5.52 -11.21
CA ARG A 401 -2.09 6.32 -10.21
C ARG A 401 -1.68 7.65 -10.82
N GLU A 402 -1.67 8.69 -9.98
CA GLU A 402 -1.21 10.02 -10.35
C GLU A 402 0.31 10.01 -10.61
N GLY A 403 0.79 10.83 -11.56
CA GLY A 403 2.23 10.99 -11.80
C GLY A 403 2.86 11.85 -10.72
N LEU A 404 4.03 11.51 -10.20
CA LEU A 404 4.68 12.32 -9.16
C LEU A 404 5.48 13.48 -9.79
N ASP A 405 5.43 14.66 -9.18
CA ASP A 405 6.35 15.77 -9.39
C ASP A 405 7.12 16.02 -8.11
N LEU A 406 8.33 15.47 -8.08
CA LEU A 406 9.19 15.48 -6.91
C LEU A 406 10.27 16.54 -7.05
N VAL A 407 10.49 17.31 -5.98
CA VAL A 407 11.66 18.18 -5.84
C VAL A 407 12.48 17.72 -4.65
N ALA A 408 13.70 17.26 -4.90
CA ALA A 408 14.65 16.90 -3.86
C ALA A 408 15.49 18.12 -3.48
N VAL A 409 15.34 18.59 -2.24
CA VAL A 409 16.07 19.72 -1.67
C VAL A 409 17.14 19.16 -0.72
N LEU A 410 18.39 19.20 -1.17
CA LEU A 410 19.51 18.46 -0.59
C LEU A 410 20.50 19.38 0.13
N ASP A 411 20.74 19.11 1.40
CA ASP A 411 21.72 19.82 2.20
C ASP A 411 23.15 19.36 1.82
N VAL A 412 23.96 20.31 1.34
CA VAL A 412 25.39 20.09 1.02
C VAL A 412 26.30 20.93 1.92
N SER A 413 25.80 21.37 3.07
CA SER A 413 26.56 22.11 4.08
C SER A 413 27.67 21.25 4.70
N GLY A 414 28.60 21.90 5.41
CA GLY A 414 29.74 21.22 6.01
C GLY A 414 29.37 20.11 7.01
N ARG A 415 28.20 20.19 7.65
CA ARG A 415 27.75 19.17 8.62
C ARG A 415 27.23 17.89 7.97
N MET A 416 26.93 17.94 6.68
CA MET A 416 26.54 16.76 5.90
C MET A 416 27.75 15.96 5.41
N GLU A 417 28.99 16.28 5.82
CA GLU A 417 30.20 15.61 5.36
C GLU A 417 30.29 14.12 5.77
N GLY A 418 31.12 13.37 5.04
CA GLY A 418 31.47 12.00 5.37
C GLY A 418 30.32 11.02 5.16
N GLN A 419 29.97 10.29 6.23
CA GLN A 419 28.97 9.22 6.17
C GLN A 419 27.58 9.74 5.81
N LYS A 420 27.18 10.93 6.30
CA LYS A 420 25.89 11.55 5.99
C LYS A 420 25.73 11.86 4.50
N MET A 421 26.75 12.45 3.86
CA MET A 421 26.76 12.71 2.41
C MET A 421 26.63 11.41 1.63
N ASN A 422 27.40 10.39 2.00
CA ASN A 422 27.36 9.10 1.32
C ASN A 422 25.99 8.43 1.45
N SER A 423 25.36 8.53 2.61
CA SER A 423 24.02 7.97 2.86
C SER A 423 22.93 8.78 2.15
N MET A 424 23.02 10.11 2.12
CA MET A 424 22.13 10.95 1.31
C MET A 424 22.25 10.61 -0.18
N LYS A 425 23.48 10.48 -0.72
CA LYS A 425 23.70 10.06 -2.11
C LYS A 425 23.06 8.69 -2.38
N LYS A 426 23.29 7.70 -1.52
CA LYS A 426 22.66 6.37 -1.63
C LYS A 426 21.13 6.43 -1.63
N ALA A 427 20.55 7.20 -0.71
CA ALA A 427 19.10 7.41 -0.64
C ALA A 427 18.55 8.05 -1.93
N MET A 428 19.22 9.08 -2.44
CA MET A 428 18.78 9.75 -3.67
C MET A 428 18.93 8.88 -4.91
N LEU A 429 19.98 8.05 -4.99
CA LEU A 429 20.09 7.04 -6.04
C LEU A 429 18.94 6.04 -5.97
N PHE A 430 18.54 5.61 -4.76
CA PHE A 430 17.37 4.76 -4.58
C PHE A 430 16.10 5.43 -5.09
N VAL A 431 15.85 6.72 -4.74
CA VAL A 431 14.69 7.47 -5.23
C VAL A 431 14.69 7.52 -6.76
N ILE A 432 15.79 7.93 -7.40
CA ILE A 432 15.89 8.04 -8.87
C ILE A 432 15.58 6.71 -9.58
N MET A 433 16.03 5.58 -9.00
CA MET A 433 15.83 4.25 -9.59
C MET A 433 14.41 3.69 -9.39
N ASN A 434 13.65 4.19 -8.41
CA ASN A 434 12.30 3.71 -8.12
C ASN A 434 11.18 4.57 -8.74
N LEU A 435 11.53 5.74 -9.29
CA LEU A 435 10.59 6.55 -10.07
C LEU A 435 10.45 6.01 -11.51
N THR A 436 9.28 6.18 -12.09
CA THR A 436 8.93 5.71 -13.44
C THR A 436 8.89 6.85 -14.45
N PRO A 437 8.86 6.59 -15.77
CA PRO A 437 8.70 7.66 -16.77
C PRO A 437 7.45 8.54 -16.61
N MET A 438 6.43 8.08 -15.85
CA MET A 438 5.28 8.91 -15.49
C MET A 438 5.61 9.99 -14.47
N ASP A 439 6.67 9.81 -13.69
CA ASP A 439 7.11 10.67 -12.60
C ASP A 439 8.19 11.65 -13.08
N ARG A 440 8.28 12.81 -12.44
CA ARG A 440 9.30 13.83 -12.68
C ARG A 440 10.08 14.17 -11.42
N LEU A 441 11.37 14.46 -11.59
CA LEU A 441 12.27 14.84 -10.50
C LEU A 441 13.11 16.05 -10.87
N SER A 442 13.21 17.00 -9.95
CA SER A 442 14.15 18.12 -9.96
C SER A 442 15.02 18.07 -8.72
N ILE A 443 16.30 18.42 -8.85
CA ILE A 443 17.25 18.47 -7.73
C ILE A 443 17.63 19.92 -7.44
N VAL A 444 17.51 20.30 -6.18
CA VAL A 444 17.99 21.57 -5.60
C VAL A 444 18.99 21.20 -4.52
N ASN A 445 20.14 21.85 -4.47
CA ASN A 445 21.05 21.74 -3.33
C ASN A 445 21.12 23.07 -2.58
N PHE A 446 21.53 23.03 -1.32
CA PHE A 446 21.74 24.25 -0.55
C PHE A 446 22.87 24.11 0.48
N SER A 447 23.50 25.25 0.76
CA SER A 447 24.35 25.50 1.93
C SER A 447 23.97 26.88 2.47
N ASP A 448 24.84 27.90 2.35
CA ASP A 448 24.49 29.30 2.65
C ASP A 448 23.48 29.88 1.65
N THR A 449 23.54 29.37 0.41
CA THR A 449 22.64 29.71 -0.70
C THR A 449 22.06 28.43 -1.30
N ALA A 450 20.94 28.54 -1.98
CA ALA A 450 20.30 27.42 -2.68
C ALA A 450 20.52 27.55 -4.19
N THR A 451 20.83 26.42 -4.84
CA THR A 451 21.01 26.34 -6.28
C THR A 451 20.20 25.19 -6.85
N ARG A 452 19.46 25.47 -7.92
CA ARG A 452 18.76 24.44 -8.68
C ARG A 452 19.71 23.77 -9.67
N LEU A 453 19.84 22.45 -9.58
CA LEU A 453 20.81 21.67 -10.36
C LEU A 453 20.22 21.05 -11.62
N SER A 454 18.91 20.79 -11.65
CA SER A 454 18.25 20.20 -12.82
C SER A 454 16.89 20.82 -13.09
N PRO A 455 16.39 20.77 -14.34
CA PRO A 455 14.98 20.98 -14.62
C PRO A 455 14.13 19.85 -14.03
N LEU A 456 12.82 20.05 -13.98
CA LEU A 456 11.85 19.02 -13.59
C LEU A 456 11.64 18.06 -14.78
N ARG A 457 12.34 16.92 -14.76
CA ARG A 457 12.41 16.00 -15.90
C ARG A 457 11.64 14.71 -15.68
N SER A 458 11.09 14.11 -16.72
CA SER A 458 10.48 12.76 -16.70
C SER A 458 11.55 11.70 -16.51
N MET A 459 11.32 10.71 -15.64
CA MET A 459 12.29 9.65 -15.31
C MET A 459 12.41 8.59 -16.42
N THR A 460 12.82 9.04 -17.60
CA THR A 460 13.34 8.19 -18.67
C THR A 460 14.71 7.62 -18.29
N ALA A 461 15.13 6.53 -18.93
CA ALA A 461 16.45 5.93 -18.66
C ALA A 461 17.62 6.93 -18.86
N ALA A 462 17.50 7.84 -19.84
CA ALA A 462 18.50 8.91 -20.03
C ALA A 462 18.47 9.91 -18.87
N ALA A 463 17.27 10.35 -18.46
CA ALA A 463 17.14 11.31 -17.38
C ALA A 463 17.63 10.76 -16.04
N GLN A 464 17.38 9.47 -15.77
CA GLN A 464 17.88 8.75 -14.61
C GLN A 464 19.42 8.73 -14.58
N ASN A 465 20.06 8.52 -15.73
CA ASN A 465 21.53 8.53 -15.83
C ASN A 465 22.12 9.91 -15.52
N ASP A 466 21.57 11.00 -16.08
CA ASP A 466 22.16 12.32 -15.78
C ASP A 466 21.89 12.77 -14.34
N LEU A 467 20.70 12.47 -13.78
CA LEU A 467 20.39 12.80 -12.39
C LEU A 467 21.25 11.98 -11.42
N LYS A 468 21.53 10.71 -11.75
CA LYS A 468 22.51 9.91 -11.04
C LYS A 468 23.90 10.56 -11.06
N ALA A 469 24.35 11.01 -12.24
CA ALA A 469 25.64 11.69 -12.36
C ALA A 469 25.69 13.00 -11.55
N LEU A 470 24.57 13.75 -11.51
CA LEU A 470 24.45 14.95 -10.68
C LEU A 470 24.56 14.64 -9.19
N VAL A 471 23.85 13.62 -8.69
CA VAL A 471 23.91 13.19 -7.28
C VAL A 471 25.30 12.68 -6.91
N ASP A 472 25.90 11.84 -7.75
CA ASP A 472 27.25 11.32 -7.55
C ASP A 472 28.27 12.48 -7.50
N GLY A 473 28.08 13.48 -8.36
CA GLY A 473 28.90 14.69 -8.47
C GLY A 473 28.63 15.78 -7.43
N LEU A 474 27.69 15.62 -6.49
CA LEU A 474 27.49 16.59 -5.42
C LEU A 474 28.77 16.74 -4.60
N LEU A 475 29.29 17.97 -4.58
CA LEU A 475 30.45 18.37 -3.79
C LEU A 475 29.99 19.18 -2.58
N GLN A 476 30.78 19.10 -1.51
CA GLN A 476 30.58 19.90 -0.30
C GLN A 476 30.65 21.39 -0.64
N GLY A 477 29.85 22.22 0.04
CA GLY A 477 30.11 23.64 0.13
C GLY A 477 31.46 23.87 0.82
N GLY A 478 32.43 24.49 0.13
CA GLY A 478 33.79 24.72 0.64
C GLY A 478 33.79 25.23 2.10
N GLY A 479 34.72 24.70 2.90
CA GLY A 479 34.72 24.76 4.36
C GLY A 479 34.38 26.12 5.00
N SER A 480 33.67 26.02 6.14
CA SER A 480 33.02 27.07 6.96
C SER A 480 31.65 27.58 6.49
N GLY A 481 31.05 26.98 5.46
CA GLY A 481 29.71 27.36 4.99
C GLY A 481 28.59 26.94 5.95
N GLY A 482 27.63 27.83 6.16
CA GLY A 482 26.43 27.61 6.94
C GLY A 482 25.36 26.78 6.21
N SER A 483 24.21 26.64 6.84
CA SER A 483 23.03 25.95 6.30
C SER A 483 21.82 26.89 6.32
N ASN A 484 21.21 27.08 5.16
CA ASN A 484 20.06 27.95 4.92
C ASN A 484 18.91 27.13 4.33
N ILE A 485 18.27 26.32 5.18
CA ILE A 485 17.13 25.48 4.81
C ILE A 485 15.99 26.32 4.23
N LYS A 486 15.77 27.54 4.74
CA LYS A 486 14.79 28.50 4.19
C LYS A 486 15.00 28.73 2.70
N ALA A 487 16.21 29.09 2.27
CA ALA A 487 16.51 29.33 0.86
C ALA A 487 16.33 28.07 0.00
N GLY A 488 16.69 26.90 0.54
CA GLY A 488 16.48 25.60 -0.12
C GLY A 488 14.99 25.33 -0.38
N LEU A 489 14.16 25.52 0.64
CA LEU A 489 12.70 25.33 0.55
C LEU A 489 12.03 26.34 -0.38
N GLU A 490 12.39 27.63 -0.30
CA GLU A 490 11.86 28.67 -1.21
C GLU A 490 12.19 28.33 -2.67
N THR A 491 13.42 27.87 -2.93
CA THR A 491 13.83 27.43 -4.27
C THR A 491 13.04 26.19 -4.71
N GLY A 492 12.88 25.20 -3.85
CA GLY A 492 12.11 23.98 -4.16
C GLY A 492 10.62 24.27 -4.43
N LEU A 493 10.01 25.15 -3.63
CA LEU A 493 8.64 25.61 -3.83
C LEU A 493 8.48 26.40 -5.13
N ALA A 494 9.46 27.24 -5.49
CA ALA A 494 9.47 27.93 -6.78
C ALA A 494 9.45 26.94 -7.96
N VAL A 495 10.23 25.85 -7.90
CA VAL A 495 10.20 24.79 -8.93
C VAL A 495 8.80 24.18 -9.09
N ILE A 496 8.12 23.91 -7.97
CA ILE A 496 6.75 23.37 -8.01
C ILE A 496 5.75 24.41 -8.53
N ALA A 497 5.91 25.68 -8.16
CA ALA A 497 5.02 26.77 -8.55
C ALA A 497 5.16 27.11 -10.04
N ASP A 498 6.34 26.95 -10.63
CA ASP A 498 6.64 27.25 -12.03
C ASP A 498 6.22 26.14 -13.01
N ARG A 499 5.66 25.02 -12.52
CA ARG A 499 5.19 23.92 -13.37
C ARG A 499 4.07 24.39 -14.30
N VAL A 500 4.21 24.15 -15.61
CA VAL A 500 3.08 24.34 -16.55
C VAL A 500 2.22 23.07 -16.63
N ASN A 501 2.84 21.89 -16.62
CA ASN A 501 2.11 20.61 -16.58
C ASN A 501 1.81 20.21 -15.12
N VAL A 502 0.71 20.71 -14.55
CA VAL A 502 0.28 20.38 -13.18
C VAL A 502 -0.86 19.36 -13.10
N GLU A 503 -1.53 19.11 -14.22
CA GLU A 503 -2.75 18.31 -14.28
C GLU A 503 -2.48 16.86 -13.93
N ALA A 504 -3.21 16.36 -12.92
CA ALA A 504 -3.17 14.96 -12.51
C ALA A 504 -1.77 14.48 -12.09
N ARG A 505 -1.11 15.32 -11.28
CA ARG A 505 0.21 15.05 -10.72
C ARG A 505 0.28 15.41 -9.26
N VAL A 506 0.92 14.57 -8.46
CA VAL A 506 1.15 14.82 -7.04
C VAL A 506 2.41 15.65 -6.89
N ALA A 507 2.32 16.81 -6.23
CA ALA A 507 3.49 17.64 -5.97
C ALA A 507 4.08 17.32 -4.60
N SER A 508 5.36 17.01 -4.54
CA SER A 508 6.03 16.68 -3.29
C SER A 508 7.43 17.25 -3.22
N ILE A 509 7.84 17.66 -2.02
CA ILE A 509 9.20 18.13 -1.73
C ILE A 509 9.83 17.18 -0.73
N PHE A 510 11.00 16.65 -1.06
CA PHE A 510 11.85 15.92 -0.12
C PHE A 510 12.94 16.86 0.38
N LEU A 511 12.83 17.32 1.61
CA LEU A 511 13.89 18.06 2.29
C LEU A 511 14.80 17.06 3.01
N VAL A 512 16.06 17.00 2.60
CA VAL A 512 17.06 16.09 3.16
C VAL A 512 18.17 16.90 3.83
N SER A 513 18.29 16.83 5.16
CA SER A 513 19.22 17.63 5.96
C SER A 513 19.52 16.97 7.32
N ASP A 514 20.54 17.44 8.03
CA ASP A 514 20.74 17.11 9.46
C ASP A 514 19.93 18.01 10.40
N GLY A 515 19.08 18.88 9.83
CA GLY A 515 18.17 19.78 10.55
C GLY A 515 18.88 20.98 11.18
N HIS A 516 20.16 21.19 10.89
CA HIS A 516 20.88 22.37 11.35
C HIS A 516 20.65 23.55 10.41
N GLN A 517 20.36 24.74 10.96
CA GLN A 517 20.20 25.97 10.20
C GLN A 517 20.98 27.09 10.87
N THR A 518 21.78 27.83 10.09
CA THR A 518 22.63 28.94 10.57
C THR A 518 22.16 30.29 10.05
N SER A 519 21.31 30.32 9.03
CA SER A 519 20.77 31.54 8.43
C SER A 519 19.33 31.33 7.95
N GLY A 520 18.52 32.38 8.05
CA GLY A 520 17.09 32.33 7.77
C GLY A 520 16.28 31.63 8.87
N ASP A 521 14.97 31.50 8.63
CA ASP A 521 14.05 30.72 9.44
C ASP A 521 13.10 29.92 8.55
N ALA A 522 13.38 28.63 8.35
CA ALA A 522 12.51 27.73 7.58
C ALA A 522 11.09 27.63 8.17
N ARG A 523 10.88 27.96 9.46
CA ARG A 523 9.53 28.06 10.05
C ARG A 523 8.72 29.24 9.54
N GLN A 524 9.31 30.16 8.78
CA GLN A 524 8.59 31.25 8.13
C GLN A 524 8.18 30.95 6.69
N VAL A 525 8.68 29.86 6.09
CA VAL A 525 8.31 29.48 4.71
C VAL A 525 6.88 28.96 4.69
N ASP A 526 6.00 29.60 3.93
CA ASP A 526 4.63 29.11 3.70
C ASP A 526 4.60 28.24 2.43
N PRO A 527 4.38 26.93 2.56
CA PRO A 527 4.28 26.03 1.41
C PRO A 527 2.96 26.18 0.63
N GLY A 528 1.96 26.86 1.20
CA GLY A 528 0.61 26.93 0.65
C GLY A 528 -0.03 25.54 0.44
N LYS A 529 -0.98 25.44 -0.50
CA LYS A 529 -1.60 24.16 -0.91
C LYS A 529 -0.89 23.49 -2.09
N VAL A 530 0.34 23.90 -2.40
CA VAL A 530 0.96 23.62 -3.71
C VAL A 530 1.77 22.32 -3.70
N ALA A 531 2.28 21.86 -2.55
CA ALA A 531 2.96 20.58 -2.38
C ALA A 531 2.96 20.10 -0.92
N THR A 532 3.04 18.78 -0.72
CA THR A 532 3.34 18.19 0.59
C THR A 532 4.86 18.14 0.80
N ILE A 533 5.33 18.56 1.99
CA ILE A 533 6.75 18.53 2.36
C ILE A 533 7.01 17.32 3.26
N TYR A 534 7.95 16.49 2.82
CA TYR A 534 8.49 15.37 3.58
C TYR A 534 9.92 15.67 3.99
N THR A 535 10.25 15.45 5.25
CA THR A 535 11.55 15.81 5.82
C THR A 535 12.31 14.58 6.29
N PHE A 536 13.58 14.51 5.90
CA PHE A 536 14.47 13.38 6.19
C PHE A 536 15.69 13.88 6.97
N GLY A 537 15.75 13.51 8.24
CA GLY A 537 16.80 13.94 9.18
C GLY A 537 17.98 12.97 9.22
N PHE A 538 19.20 13.46 9.00
CA PHE A 538 20.42 12.64 9.10
C PHE A 538 21.20 12.89 10.41
N GLY A 539 21.26 11.86 11.26
CA GLY A 539 22.11 11.82 12.46
C GLY A 539 21.38 11.96 13.80
N LYS A 540 22.12 11.79 14.91
CA LYS A 540 21.59 11.86 16.29
C LYS A 540 21.69 13.27 16.87
N GLY A 541 20.56 13.90 17.21
CA GLY A 541 20.54 15.19 17.93
C GLY A 541 19.11 15.69 18.17
N THR A 542 18.71 15.77 19.44
CA THR A 542 17.32 16.05 19.89
C THR A 542 16.77 17.42 19.48
N ASP A 543 17.62 18.43 19.26
CA ASP A 543 17.16 19.80 19.00
C ASP A 543 16.83 20.07 17.52
N ASN A 544 17.37 19.25 16.60
CA ASN A 544 17.24 19.45 15.15
C ASN A 544 16.03 18.71 14.56
N GLU A 545 15.58 17.62 15.20
CA GLU A 545 14.38 16.87 14.80
C GLU A 545 13.11 17.72 14.90
N GLN A 546 13.06 18.63 15.87
CA GLN A 546 11.92 19.52 16.08
C GLN A 546 11.75 20.47 14.89
N LEU A 547 12.83 21.08 14.39
CA LEU A 547 12.74 21.98 13.23
C LEU A 547 12.22 21.24 11.99
N MET A 548 12.73 20.05 11.72
CA MET A 548 12.31 19.24 10.56
C MET A 548 10.84 18.81 10.70
N THR A 549 10.43 18.42 11.89
CA THR A 549 9.03 18.11 12.20
C THR A 549 8.12 19.32 12.01
N ASP A 550 8.49 20.49 12.55
CA ASP A 550 7.73 21.74 12.40
C ASP A 550 7.57 22.14 10.92
N ILE A 551 8.58 21.87 10.09
CA ILE A 551 8.52 22.12 8.63
C ILE A 551 7.52 21.17 7.96
N ALA A 552 7.58 19.87 8.28
CA ALA A 552 6.69 18.87 7.69
C ALA A 552 5.22 19.12 8.05
N GLU A 553 4.94 19.44 9.31
CA GLU A 553 3.58 19.65 9.86
C GLU A 553 2.85 20.86 9.26
N LYS A 554 3.56 21.75 8.54
CA LYS A 554 2.93 22.85 7.81
C LYS A 554 2.11 22.40 6.61
N THR A 555 2.35 21.20 6.10
CA THR A 555 1.63 20.66 4.95
C THR A 555 0.75 19.48 5.35
N PRO A 556 -0.43 19.32 4.73
CA PRO A 556 -1.24 18.12 4.94
C PRO A 556 -0.42 16.86 4.63
N ARG A 557 -0.37 15.93 5.59
CA ARG A 557 0.36 14.66 5.51
C ARG A 557 1.88 14.76 5.41
N GLY A 558 2.48 15.93 5.65
CA GLY A 558 3.92 16.03 5.79
C GLY A 558 4.41 15.20 6.98
N THR A 559 5.46 14.41 6.78
CA THR A 559 6.05 13.58 7.83
C THR A 559 7.54 13.88 7.98
N PHE A 560 8.02 13.70 9.21
CA PHE A 560 9.43 13.63 9.51
C PHE A 560 9.86 12.17 9.65
N SER A 561 10.96 11.83 9.00
CA SER A 561 11.59 10.52 9.10
C SER A 561 13.05 10.66 9.47
N SER A 562 13.47 9.95 10.52
CA SER A 562 14.87 9.84 10.89
C SER A 562 15.56 8.81 9.99
N VAL A 563 16.68 9.20 9.38
CA VAL A 563 17.47 8.35 8.49
C VAL A 563 18.78 7.97 9.20
N PRO A 564 19.09 6.66 9.30
CA PRO A 564 20.34 6.23 9.92
C PRO A 564 21.54 6.75 9.12
N GLU A 565 22.64 7.07 9.83
CA GLU A 565 23.84 7.60 9.19
C GLU A 565 24.54 6.57 8.28
N GLU A 566 24.33 5.27 8.53
CA GLU A 566 24.91 4.17 7.76
C GLU A 566 24.02 2.91 7.73
N GLY A 567 24.38 1.98 6.84
CA GLY A 567 23.79 0.64 6.75
C GLY A 567 22.72 0.49 5.66
N PRO A 568 22.14 -0.71 5.53
CA PRO A 568 21.16 -1.00 4.49
C PRO A 568 19.80 -0.31 4.71
N GLN A 569 19.58 0.24 5.91
CA GLN A 569 18.31 0.86 6.31
C GLN A 569 18.19 2.33 5.88
N VAL A 570 19.25 2.91 5.27
CA VAL A 570 19.26 4.30 4.80
C VAL A 570 18.13 4.59 3.80
N THR A 571 17.77 3.61 2.96
CA THR A 571 16.72 3.76 1.95
C THR A 571 15.32 3.47 2.46
N LEU A 572 15.18 2.88 3.67
CA LEU A 572 13.90 2.40 4.18
C LEU A 572 12.84 3.52 4.26
N PRO A 573 13.13 4.69 4.86
CA PRO A 573 12.11 5.75 4.96
C PRO A 573 11.67 6.29 3.60
N PHE A 574 12.59 6.30 2.62
CA PHE A 574 12.28 6.72 1.25
C PHE A 574 11.45 5.66 0.52
N SER A 575 11.69 4.37 0.76
CA SER A 575 10.92 3.28 0.17
C SER A 575 9.48 3.26 0.67
N GLU A 576 9.28 3.38 1.98
CA GLU A 576 7.94 3.42 2.60
C GLU A 576 7.14 4.60 2.05
N LEU A 577 7.76 5.77 1.92
CA LEU A 577 7.08 6.94 1.39
C LEU A 577 6.80 6.86 -0.11
N LEU A 578 7.72 6.33 -0.92
CA LEU A 578 7.51 6.16 -2.36
C LEU A 578 6.42 5.12 -2.64
N ASP A 579 6.33 4.06 -1.84
CA ASP A 579 5.26 3.06 -1.93
C ASP A 579 3.89 3.73 -1.71
N ASP A 580 3.78 4.59 -0.69
CA ASP A 580 2.58 5.38 -0.43
C ASP A 580 2.28 6.33 -1.60
N LEU A 581 3.25 7.14 -2.04
CA LEU A 581 3.07 8.11 -3.13
C LEU A 581 2.69 7.45 -4.47
N HIS A 582 3.13 6.22 -4.73
CA HIS A 582 2.74 5.44 -5.91
C HIS A 582 1.31 4.87 -5.84
N THR A 583 0.62 5.02 -4.71
CA THR A 583 -0.78 4.58 -4.56
C THR A 583 -1.78 5.72 -4.50
N VAL A 584 -1.36 6.96 -4.76
CA VAL A 584 -2.27 8.13 -4.74
C VAL A 584 -3.34 8.00 -5.82
N VAL A 585 -4.61 8.04 -5.39
CA VAL A 585 -5.79 7.98 -6.26
C VAL A 585 -6.55 9.30 -6.35
N ALA A 586 -6.45 10.16 -5.33
CA ALA A 586 -7.13 11.45 -5.30
C ALA A 586 -6.37 12.49 -4.47
N GLN A 587 -6.50 13.75 -4.88
CA GLN A 587 -5.88 14.90 -4.23
C GLN A 587 -6.92 15.96 -3.86
N ASN A 588 -6.56 16.88 -2.95
CA ASN A 588 -7.43 17.95 -2.46
C ASN A 588 -8.81 17.44 -2.01
N VAL A 589 -8.82 16.26 -1.36
CA VAL A 589 -10.04 15.60 -0.91
C VAL A 589 -10.64 16.42 0.22
N GLN A 590 -11.82 16.98 0.00
CA GLN A 590 -12.55 17.83 0.92
C GLN A 590 -13.98 17.32 1.07
N LEU A 591 -14.46 17.25 2.31
CA LEU A 591 -15.86 16.95 2.62
C LEU A 591 -16.51 18.21 3.20
N THR A 592 -17.51 18.71 2.51
CA THR A 592 -18.34 19.83 2.96
C THR A 592 -19.67 19.29 3.49
N ILE A 593 -20.05 19.74 4.68
CA ILE A 593 -21.30 19.40 5.34
C ILE A 593 -22.10 20.69 5.49
N THR A 594 -23.25 20.76 4.81
CA THR A 594 -24.13 21.93 4.77
C THR A 594 -25.32 21.72 5.70
N PRO A 595 -25.43 22.46 6.82
CA PRO A 595 -26.48 22.26 7.80
C PRO A 595 -27.86 22.75 7.31
N MET A 596 -28.91 21.94 7.48
CA MET A 596 -30.29 22.36 7.18
C MET A 596 -30.92 23.00 8.41
N THR A 597 -30.62 24.27 8.68
CA THR A 597 -31.14 24.98 9.86
C THR A 597 -32.47 25.69 9.62
N TRP A 598 -32.89 25.82 8.36
CA TRP A 598 -34.07 26.59 7.94
C TRP A 598 -35.39 25.81 8.07
N ASP A 599 -35.34 24.49 8.23
CA ASP A 599 -36.50 23.61 8.35
C ASP A 599 -37.07 23.51 9.78
N GLY A 600 -36.36 24.09 10.76
CA GLY A 600 -36.75 24.10 12.17
C GLY A 600 -36.48 22.82 12.96
N HIS A 601 -35.88 21.79 12.35
CA HIS A 601 -35.60 20.51 12.99
C HIS A 601 -34.20 20.42 13.61
N LEU A 602 -33.20 21.07 12.99
CA LEU A 602 -31.83 21.12 13.49
C LEU A 602 -31.60 22.36 14.37
N ASP A 603 -30.95 22.17 15.52
CA ASP A 603 -30.51 23.24 16.42
C ASP A 603 -29.05 23.58 16.17
N THR A 604 -28.17 22.61 16.40
CA THR A 604 -26.72 22.77 16.25
C THR A 604 -26.12 21.54 15.59
N ILE A 605 -25.06 21.75 14.83
CA ILE A 605 -24.25 20.70 14.25
C ILE A 605 -22.80 20.94 14.64
N VAL A 606 -22.17 19.90 15.16
CA VAL A 606 -20.76 19.91 15.54
C VAL A 606 -20.11 18.78 14.77
N VAL A 607 -19.33 19.15 13.77
CA VAL A 607 -18.43 18.21 13.10
C VAL A 607 -17.16 18.17 13.93
N ALA A 608 -16.94 17.04 14.59
CA ALA A 608 -15.78 16.83 15.42
C ALA A 608 -14.75 16.03 14.62
N PRO A 609 -13.64 16.64 14.13
CA PRO A 609 -12.45 15.88 13.77
C PRO A 609 -11.72 15.50 15.07
N ALA A 610 -12.40 14.88 16.03
CA ALA A 610 -11.82 14.66 17.35
C ALA A 610 -10.77 13.55 17.27
N GLY A 611 -9.51 13.95 17.10
CA GLY A 611 -8.31 13.12 17.24
C GLY A 611 -7.37 13.10 16.03
N ALA A 612 -7.80 13.44 14.82
CA ALA A 612 -7.12 13.03 13.59
C ALA A 612 -6.24 14.06 12.86
N GLY A 613 -6.16 15.30 13.36
CA GLY A 613 -5.30 16.33 12.77
C GLY A 613 -5.76 16.85 11.40
N TYR A 614 -7.05 16.68 11.05
CA TYR A 614 -7.61 17.29 9.83
C TYR A 614 -7.80 18.79 10.02
N MET A 615 -7.55 19.56 8.96
CA MET A 615 -7.87 20.98 8.93
C MET A 615 -9.36 21.16 8.65
N GLN A 616 -10.02 22.01 9.46
CA GLN A 616 -11.44 22.31 9.34
C GLN A 616 -11.64 23.81 9.22
N ALA A 617 -12.55 24.22 8.34
CA ALA A 617 -13.01 25.59 8.24
C ALA A 617 -14.54 25.61 8.26
N THR A 618 -15.10 26.61 8.95
CA THR A 618 -16.54 26.87 8.96
C THR A 618 -16.79 28.23 8.33
N ASP A 619 -17.63 28.27 7.30
CA ASP A 619 -18.04 29.52 6.67
C ASP A 619 -19.04 30.26 7.56
N ALA A 620 -18.73 31.52 7.89
CA ALA A 620 -19.51 32.31 8.85
C ALA A 620 -20.87 32.80 8.29
N ALA A 621 -21.04 32.81 6.97
CA ALA A 621 -22.25 33.30 6.31
C ALA A 621 -23.26 32.17 6.04
N THR A 622 -22.78 31.00 5.64
CA THR A 622 -23.60 29.83 5.30
C THR A 622 -23.71 28.80 6.42
N GLY A 623 -22.72 28.75 7.32
CA GLY A 623 -22.60 27.70 8.32
C GLY A 623 -22.01 26.39 7.77
N ASP A 624 -21.57 26.36 6.51
CA ASP A 624 -20.96 25.20 5.87
C ASP A 624 -19.67 24.80 6.58
N ILE A 625 -19.52 23.50 6.84
CA ILE A 625 -18.35 22.96 7.52
C ILE A 625 -17.55 22.13 6.53
N THR A 626 -16.33 22.54 6.23
CA THR A 626 -15.43 21.83 5.31
C THR A 626 -14.28 21.17 6.07
N VAL A 627 -14.10 19.87 5.85
CA VAL A 627 -12.99 19.06 6.39
C VAL A 627 -12.03 18.72 5.25
N ASP A 628 -10.76 19.11 5.38
CA ASP A 628 -9.71 18.86 4.38
C ASP A 628 -8.90 17.60 4.76
N PHE A 629 -8.95 16.59 3.89
CA PHE A 629 -8.20 15.34 4.03
C PHE A 629 -6.89 15.32 3.24
N GLY A 630 -6.67 16.29 2.34
CA GLY A 630 -5.51 16.33 1.45
C GLY A 630 -5.53 15.21 0.42
N ILE A 631 -4.56 14.29 0.51
CA ILE A 631 -4.35 13.20 -0.45
C ILE A 631 -5.03 11.93 0.07
N LEU A 632 -5.58 11.08 -0.81
CA LEU A 632 -6.07 9.75 -0.48
C LEU A 632 -5.42 8.66 -1.34
N PHE A 633 -5.01 7.56 -0.70
CA PHE A 633 -4.35 6.41 -1.34
C PHE A 633 -5.33 5.30 -1.70
N ALA A 634 -4.92 4.41 -2.61
CA ALA A 634 -5.72 3.27 -3.04
C ALA A 634 -6.09 2.38 -1.84
N GLY A 635 -7.38 2.08 -1.70
CA GLY A 635 -7.94 1.29 -0.60
C GLY A 635 -7.95 1.99 0.75
N GLU A 636 -7.52 3.25 0.82
CA GLU A 636 -7.63 4.07 2.02
C GLU A 636 -9.07 4.53 2.23
N TRP A 637 -9.45 4.72 3.49
CA TRP A 637 -10.74 5.30 3.82
C TRP A 637 -10.65 6.25 5.01
N ARG A 638 -11.60 7.17 5.14
CA ARG A 638 -11.62 8.25 6.13
C ARG A 638 -13.01 8.38 6.73
N ARG A 639 -13.09 8.65 8.04
CA ARG A 639 -14.36 8.82 8.76
C ARG A 639 -14.44 10.18 9.43
N VAL A 640 -15.62 10.80 9.36
CA VAL A 640 -15.96 12.05 10.05
C VAL A 640 -17.18 11.82 10.91
N PHE A 641 -17.11 12.33 12.14
CA PHE A 641 -18.21 12.26 13.10
C PHE A 641 -18.93 13.59 13.18
N VAL A 642 -20.25 13.51 13.06
CA VAL A 642 -21.15 14.65 13.04
C VAL A 642 -22.11 14.47 14.19
N THR A 643 -22.08 15.38 15.17
CA THR A 643 -23.04 15.43 16.26
C THR A 643 -24.08 16.49 15.94
N LEU A 644 -25.36 16.10 15.92
CA LEU A 644 -26.50 16.94 15.57
C LEU A 644 -27.44 17.03 16.78
N THR A 645 -27.70 18.26 17.24
CA THR A 645 -28.72 18.54 18.26
C THR A 645 -30.02 18.92 17.56
N LEU A 646 -31.09 18.20 17.84
CA LEU A 646 -32.39 18.36 17.20
C LEU A 646 -33.35 19.16 18.09
N LYS A 647 -34.17 20.02 17.47
CA LYS A 647 -35.26 20.73 18.11
C LYS A 647 -36.48 19.82 18.27
N GLY A 648 -37.30 20.12 19.29
CA GLY A 648 -38.60 19.48 19.46
C GLY A 648 -39.61 19.98 18.42
N VAL A 649 -40.35 19.07 17.79
CA VAL A 649 -41.36 19.40 16.77
C VAL A 649 -42.74 19.38 17.41
N THR A 650 -43.47 20.49 17.32
CA THR A 650 -44.78 20.66 17.98
C THR A 650 -45.98 20.55 17.04
N THR A 651 -45.77 20.46 15.71
CA THR A 651 -46.79 20.65 14.67
C THR A 651 -47.13 19.42 13.81
N ILE A 652 -46.71 18.21 14.16
CA ILE A 652 -46.98 17.02 13.33
C ILE A 652 -48.35 16.41 13.68
N VAL A 653 -49.20 16.30 12.66
CA VAL A 653 -50.52 15.67 12.73
C VAL A 653 -50.33 14.14 12.65
N SER A 654 -50.65 13.45 13.74
CA SER A 654 -50.90 12.01 13.88
C SER A 654 -49.88 11.00 13.31
N GLY A 655 -49.29 10.21 14.22
CA GLY A 655 -49.04 8.77 14.01
C GLY A 655 -47.83 8.32 13.20
N ASP A 656 -47.37 9.08 12.22
CA ASP A 656 -46.44 8.55 11.23
C ASP A 656 -44.96 8.88 11.53
N GLU A 657 -44.12 7.85 11.40
CA GLU A 657 -42.66 7.98 11.33
C GLU A 657 -42.31 8.80 10.07
N HIS A 658 -41.37 9.73 10.17
CA HIS A 658 -40.92 10.52 9.02
C HIS A 658 -39.40 10.70 9.03
N ASP A 659 -38.80 10.56 7.86
CA ASP A 659 -37.39 10.85 7.65
C ASP A 659 -37.17 12.37 7.64
N THR A 660 -36.32 12.83 8.55
CA THR A 660 -35.99 14.25 8.69
C THR A 660 -34.60 14.49 8.11
N PRO A 661 -34.47 15.24 7.01
CA PRO A 661 -33.16 15.63 6.48
C PRO A 661 -32.53 16.66 7.43
N LEU A 662 -31.21 16.55 7.68
CA LEU A 662 -30.51 17.38 8.66
C LEU A 662 -29.31 18.12 8.08
N ALA A 663 -28.61 17.52 7.11
CA ALA A 663 -27.50 18.17 6.42
C ALA A 663 -27.27 17.53 5.05
N ASP A 664 -26.84 18.32 4.07
CA ASP A 664 -26.30 17.79 2.81
C ASP A 664 -24.78 17.56 2.96
N ILE A 665 -24.26 16.58 2.23
CA ILE A 665 -22.86 16.18 2.24
C ILE A 665 -22.33 16.22 0.81
N GLU A 666 -21.22 16.91 0.63
CA GLU A 666 -20.56 17.05 -0.66
C GLU A 666 -19.09 16.67 -0.54
N LEU A 667 -18.61 15.78 -1.42
CA LEU A 667 -17.20 15.44 -1.54
C LEU A 667 -16.62 16.15 -2.76
N ARG A 668 -15.47 16.81 -2.59
CA ARG A 668 -14.70 17.42 -3.68
C ARG A 668 -13.30 16.85 -3.70
N PHE A 669 -12.79 16.56 -4.89
CA PHE A 669 -11.42 16.09 -5.07
C PHE A 669 -10.93 16.34 -6.50
N THR A 670 -9.62 16.14 -6.70
CA THR A 670 -8.93 16.20 -7.99
C THR A 670 -8.37 14.80 -8.34
N ALA A 671 -8.57 14.35 -9.58
CA ALA A 671 -8.06 13.08 -10.15
C ALA A 671 -7.83 13.18 -11.68
N GLN A 672 -7.31 12.12 -12.31
CA GLN A 672 -6.85 12.05 -13.72
C GLN A 672 -7.82 12.42 -14.87
N VAL A 673 -9.08 12.84 -14.68
CA VAL A 673 -9.99 13.14 -15.81
C VAL A 673 -10.50 14.58 -15.82
N ASN A 674 -10.25 15.23 -16.96
CA ASN A 674 -10.61 16.57 -17.45
C ASN A 674 -10.28 17.79 -16.57
N PRO A 675 -9.68 18.84 -17.17
CA PRO A 675 -9.01 19.89 -16.43
C PRO A 675 -9.97 21.04 -16.11
N GLY A 676 -10.40 21.14 -14.85
CA GLY A 676 -11.16 22.28 -14.34
C GLY A 676 -12.31 21.93 -13.41
N ASP A 677 -12.81 20.70 -13.47
CA ASP A 677 -13.98 20.30 -12.69
C ASP A 677 -13.56 19.54 -11.43
N SER A 678 -13.88 20.08 -10.27
CA SER A 678 -13.97 19.24 -9.06
C SER A 678 -14.93 18.10 -9.38
N ILE A 679 -14.52 16.86 -9.14
CA ILE A 679 -15.39 15.72 -9.39
C ILE A 679 -16.38 15.66 -8.23
N TYR A 680 -17.67 15.78 -8.56
CA TYR A 680 -18.78 15.70 -7.62
C TYR A 680 -19.40 14.30 -7.69
N PRO A 681 -19.02 13.35 -6.81
CA PRO A 681 -19.92 12.23 -6.56
C PRO A 681 -21.21 12.84 -5.99
N GLY A 682 -22.38 12.42 -6.52
CA GLY A 682 -23.66 13.08 -6.23
C GLY A 682 -23.91 13.35 -4.73
N PRO A 683 -24.68 14.40 -4.38
CA PRO A 683 -24.83 14.85 -3.00
C PRO A 683 -25.36 13.73 -2.11
N GLY A 684 -24.64 13.45 -1.02
CA GLY A 684 -25.12 12.62 0.07
C GLY A 684 -25.96 13.44 1.03
N ARG A 685 -26.72 12.79 1.90
CA ARG A 685 -27.56 13.47 2.89
C ARG A 685 -27.51 12.76 4.24
N ILE A 686 -27.47 13.54 5.31
CA ILE A 686 -27.71 13.09 6.67
C ILE A 686 -29.22 13.24 6.91
N GLU A 687 -29.93 12.14 7.06
CA GLU A 687 -31.37 12.06 7.34
C GLU A 687 -31.65 11.02 8.43
N ILE A 688 -32.57 11.32 9.35
CA ILE A 688 -32.91 10.40 10.43
C ILE A 688 -34.42 10.26 10.61
N LEU A 689 -34.87 9.03 10.85
CA LEU A 689 -36.24 8.72 11.19
C LEU A 689 -36.60 9.28 12.58
N ARG A 690 -37.70 10.05 12.69
CA ARG A 690 -38.17 10.61 13.97
C ARG A 690 -39.55 10.09 14.39
N THR A 691 -39.71 9.72 15.66
CA THR A 691 -40.98 9.17 16.22
C THR A 691 -41.29 9.67 17.64
N TRP A 692 -42.55 9.55 18.09
CA TRP A 692 -43.00 9.90 19.45
C TRP A 692 -42.51 8.92 20.52
N PHE A 693 -42.36 7.64 20.15
CA PHE A 693 -41.99 6.56 21.04
C PHE A 693 -40.83 5.76 20.43
N PRO A 694 -39.60 6.31 20.39
CA PRO A 694 -38.44 5.53 19.98
C PRO A 694 -38.34 4.32 20.92
N SER A 695 -38.46 3.11 20.38
CA SER A 695 -38.54 1.88 21.19
C SER A 695 -37.36 1.78 22.15
N GLN A 696 -37.62 1.86 23.46
CA GLN A 696 -36.66 1.43 24.47
C GLN A 696 -36.78 -0.09 24.65
N ALA A 697 -36.11 -0.88 23.82
CA ALA A 697 -35.92 -2.30 24.10
C ALA A 697 -34.46 -2.68 23.83
N PRO A 698 -33.69 -3.10 24.84
CA PRO A 698 -32.36 -3.62 24.63
C PRO A 698 -32.48 -5.09 24.23
N ASP A 699 -32.71 -5.34 22.94
CA ASP A 699 -31.94 -6.42 22.34
C ASP A 699 -30.61 -5.75 21.97
N VAL A 700 -29.53 -6.11 22.66
CA VAL A 700 -28.24 -5.40 22.55
C VAL A 700 -27.66 -5.68 21.17
N SER A 701 -28.11 -4.90 20.19
CA SER A 701 -27.67 -4.99 18.81
C SER A 701 -26.15 -4.80 18.78
N THR A 702 -25.50 -5.53 17.88
CA THR A 702 -24.06 -5.44 17.64
C THR A 702 -23.61 -3.99 17.40
N LYS A 703 -24.49 -3.15 16.84
CA LYS A 703 -24.25 -1.71 16.60
C LYS A 703 -24.11 -0.90 17.90
N LEU A 704 -24.93 -1.12 18.93
CA LEU A 704 -24.78 -0.40 20.22
C LEU A 704 -23.48 -0.78 20.95
N ARG A 705 -23.03 -2.04 20.80
CA ARG A 705 -21.72 -2.50 21.31
C ARG A 705 -20.56 -1.86 20.56
N GLN A 706 -20.65 -1.73 19.23
CA GLN A 706 -19.66 -1.02 18.40
C GLN A 706 -19.57 0.48 18.78
N VAL A 707 -20.71 1.13 19.00
CA VAL A 707 -20.78 2.53 19.44
C VAL A 707 -20.10 2.77 20.79
N LYS A 708 -20.37 1.91 21.79
CA LYS A 708 -19.72 2.01 23.11
C LYS A 708 -18.22 1.73 23.01
N ALA A 709 -17.84 0.71 22.24
CA ALA A 709 -16.44 0.37 21.97
C ALA A 709 -15.67 1.54 21.34
N GLU A 710 -16.28 2.24 20.38
CA GLU A 710 -15.66 3.39 19.71
C GLU A 710 -15.56 4.61 20.63
N THR A 711 -16.58 4.86 21.45
CA THR A 711 -16.56 5.95 22.44
C THR A 711 -15.44 5.75 23.48
N ILE A 712 -15.25 4.51 23.92
CA ILE A 712 -14.18 4.11 24.83
C ILE A 712 -12.81 4.33 24.16
N ARG A 713 -12.66 3.89 22.91
CA ARG A 713 -11.43 4.02 22.13
C ARG A 713 -11.03 5.49 21.88
N ARG A 714 -11.99 6.40 21.72
CA ARG A 714 -11.68 7.84 21.58
C ARG A 714 -11.22 8.49 22.86
N ARG A 715 -11.93 8.24 23.97
CA ARG A 715 -11.51 8.70 25.30
C ARG A 715 -10.08 8.23 25.60
N HIS A 716 -9.74 7.03 25.15
CA HIS A 716 -8.40 6.47 25.21
C HIS A 716 -7.36 7.27 24.41
N ALA A 717 -7.62 7.53 23.12
CA ALA A 717 -6.72 8.29 22.25
C ALA A 717 -6.46 9.70 22.79
N GLU A 718 -7.51 10.37 23.27
CA GLU A 718 -7.40 11.71 23.83
C GLU A 718 -6.58 11.72 25.14
N ALA A 719 -6.73 10.70 25.99
CA ALA A 719 -5.92 10.56 27.19
C ALA A 719 -4.42 10.38 26.86
N ILE A 720 -4.09 9.54 25.87
CA ILE A 720 -2.71 9.36 25.39
C ILE A 720 -2.15 10.69 24.87
N ARG A 721 -2.90 11.42 24.06
CA ARG A 721 -2.48 12.73 23.54
C ARG A 721 -2.19 13.73 24.68
N LYS A 722 -3.10 13.85 25.64
CA LYS A 722 -2.92 14.76 26.79
C LYS A 722 -1.70 14.36 27.63
N ALA A 723 -1.50 13.06 27.86
CA ALA A 723 -0.33 12.57 28.58
C ALA A 723 0.97 12.86 27.83
N ARG A 724 1.00 12.66 26.50
CA ARG A 724 2.16 12.99 25.67
C ARG A 724 2.52 14.47 25.75
N LEU A 725 1.54 15.37 25.61
CA LEU A 725 1.77 16.81 25.70
C LEU A 725 2.34 17.23 27.07
N LEU A 726 1.87 16.60 28.15
CA LEU A 726 2.42 16.82 29.50
C LEU A 726 3.85 16.29 29.61
N ALA A 727 4.12 15.08 29.08
CA ALA A 727 5.45 14.47 29.09
C ALA A 727 6.47 15.25 28.24
N ASP A 728 6.07 15.75 27.07
CA ASP A 728 6.88 16.62 26.20
C ASP A 728 7.27 17.92 26.92
N ASN A 729 6.42 18.42 27.83
CA ASN A 729 6.70 19.58 28.69
C ASN A 729 7.47 19.22 29.97
N GLY A 730 7.94 17.98 30.12
CA GLY A 730 8.68 17.50 31.29
C GLY A 730 7.82 17.17 32.51
N GLN A 731 6.48 17.20 32.39
CA GLN A 731 5.53 16.90 33.48
C GLN A 731 5.14 15.41 33.49
N LEU A 732 6.13 14.53 33.73
CA LEU A 732 5.94 13.08 33.62
C LEU A 732 4.96 12.50 34.65
N ASP A 733 4.90 13.05 35.86
CA ASP A 733 3.97 12.58 36.89
C ASP A 733 2.51 12.91 36.54
N ASP A 734 2.26 14.13 36.03
CA ASP A 734 0.94 14.54 35.55
C ASP A 734 0.51 13.72 34.33
N ALA A 735 1.46 13.43 33.43
CA ALA A 735 1.24 12.58 32.27
C ALA A 735 0.81 11.16 32.68
N ARG A 736 1.54 10.55 33.62
CA ARG A 736 1.23 9.22 34.16
C ARG A 736 -0.11 9.21 34.88
N TYR A 737 -0.44 10.25 35.64
CA TYR A 737 -1.73 10.38 36.30
C TYR A 737 -2.89 10.36 35.29
N LYS A 738 -2.77 11.07 34.16
CA LYS A 738 -3.78 11.06 33.09
C LYS A 738 -3.99 9.67 32.47
N LEU A 739 -2.93 8.89 32.31
CA LEU A 739 -3.03 7.53 31.78
C LEU A 739 -3.68 6.57 32.79
N VAL A 740 -3.37 6.70 34.07
CA VAL A 740 -3.98 5.90 35.15
C VAL A 740 -5.47 6.23 35.33
N ASP A 741 -5.83 7.51 35.21
CA ASP A 741 -7.23 7.95 35.22
C ASP A 741 -8.02 7.33 34.05
N ALA A 742 -7.42 7.30 32.86
CA ALA A 742 -8.00 6.63 31.70
C ALA A 742 -8.12 5.11 31.87
N GLN A 743 -7.19 4.47 32.60
CA GLN A 743 -7.31 3.04 32.95
C GLN A 743 -8.51 2.79 33.87
N ARG A 744 -8.72 3.63 34.89
CA ARG A 744 -9.87 3.50 35.80
C ARG A 744 -11.19 3.69 35.07
N ALA A 745 -11.27 4.68 34.17
CA ALA A 745 -12.45 4.90 33.34
C ALA A 745 -12.80 3.70 32.45
N LEU A 746 -11.81 2.91 32.01
CA LEU A 746 -12.04 1.67 31.26
C LEU A 746 -12.65 0.55 32.12
N GLU A 747 -12.38 0.55 33.42
CA GLU A 747 -12.89 -0.45 34.38
C GLU A 747 -14.32 -0.11 34.84
N GLU A 748 -14.67 1.18 34.88
CA GLU A 748 -16.00 1.66 35.30
C GLU A 748 -17.08 1.50 34.22
N ASP A 749 -16.71 1.43 32.93
CA ASP A 749 -17.60 1.30 31.77
C ASP A 749 -18.20 -0.14 31.59
N ASN A 750 -18.42 -0.87 32.70
CA ASN A 750 -18.82 -2.29 32.88
C ASN A 750 -20.11 -2.79 32.18
N VAL A 751 -20.66 -2.09 31.19
CA VAL A 751 -21.87 -2.50 30.44
C VAL A 751 -21.56 -3.47 29.28
N LEU A 752 -20.32 -3.96 29.18
CA LEU A 752 -19.87 -4.93 28.16
C LEU A 752 -19.43 -6.27 28.77
N ASP A 753 -19.70 -6.48 30.06
CA ASP A 753 -19.14 -7.59 30.83
C ASP A 753 -19.83 -8.94 30.53
N ASN A 754 -19.24 -9.68 29.58
CA ASN A 754 -19.26 -11.14 29.56
C ASN A 754 -17.82 -11.69 29.49
N GLY A 755 -16.80 -10.95 29.93
CA GLY A 755 -15.40 -11.41 29.93
C GLY A 755 -14.68 -11.56 28.56
N GLU A 756 -15.35 -11.33 27.42
CA GLU A 756 -14.83 -11.64 26.07
C GLU A 756 -14.42 -10.44 25.19
N ASN A 757 -14.54 -9.18 25.63
CA ASN A 757 -14.26 -8.03 24.75
C ASN A 757 -12.75 -7.77 24.56
N LYS A 758 -12.21 -8.21 23.41
CA LYS A 758 -10.78 -8.10 23.04
C LYS A 758 -10.26 -6.66 22.99
N LEU A 759 -11.11 -5.68 22.63
CA LEU A 759 -10.69 -4.28 22.46
C LEU A 759 -10.30 -3.62 23.79
N VAL A 760 -11.13 -3.74 24.82
CA VAL A 760 -10.87 -3.13 26.13
C VAL A 760 -9.57 -3.68 26.74
N LYS A 761 -9.32 -4.99 26.59
CA LYS A 761 -8.07 -5.63 27.01
C LYS A 761 -6.84 -5.09 26.25
N LEU A 762 -6.96 -4.86 24.94
CA LEU A 762 -5.88 -4.27 24.14
C LEU A 762 -5.56 -2.83 24.58
N LEU A 763 -6.59 -2.00 24.73
CA LEU A 763 -6.46 -0.62 25.22
C LEU A 763 -5.79 -0.59 26.61
N GLN A 764 -6.22 -1.45 27.54
CA GLN A 764 -5.59 -1.55 28.86
C GLN A 764 -4.09 -1.88 28.76
N VAL A 765 -3.70 -2.84 27.91
CA VAL A 765 -2.29 -3.21 27.71
C VAL A 765 -1.47 -2.02 27.19
N GLU A 766 -2.03 -1.23 26.29
CA GLU A 766 -1.36 -0.05 25.71
C GLU A 766 -1.09 1.04 26.75
N LEU A 767 -2.08 1.39 27.59
CA LEU A 767 -1.87 2.36 28.67
C LEU A 767 -0.87 1.87 29.69
N VAL A 768 -0.93 0.58 30.09
CA VAL A 768 0.01 0.02 31.07
C VAL A 768 1.44 0.10 30.54
N LYS A 769 1.65 -0.17 29.26
CA LYS A 769 2.97 -0.05 28.64
C LYS A 769 3.42 1.42 28.59
N LEU A 770 2.55 2.34 28.18
CA LEU A 770 2.91 3.75 28.09
C LEU A 770 3.22 4.39 29.46
N VAL A 771 2.50 4.01 30.51
CA VAL A 771 2.79 4.43 31.90
C VAL A 771 4.21 4.03 32.33
N LYS A 772 4.68 2.85 31.92
CA LYS A 772 6.07 2.40 32.19
C LYS A 772 7.08 3.17 31.36
N LEU A 773 6.76 3.43 30.08
CA LEU A 773 7.64 4.20 29.19
C LEU A 773 7.73 5.68 29.57
N MET A 774 6.87 6.17 30.47
CA MET A 774 6.92 7.53 31.04
C MET A 774 7.53 7.57 32.45
N GLU A 775 8.15 6.49 32.94
CA GLU A 775 8.74 6.42 34.29
C GLU A 775 9.93 7.34 34.48
N THR A 776 10.75 7.50 33.44
CA THR A 776 11.88 8.46 33.43
C THR A 776 11.91 9.22 32.12
N LYS A 777 12.53 10.39 32.13
CA LYS A 777 12.70 11.24 30.95
C LYS A 777 13.46 10.51 29.83
N ASP A 778 14.54 9.81 30.18
CA ASP A 778 15.35 9.07 29.21
C ASP A 778 14.57 7.93 28.53
N LEU A 779 13.73 7.19 29.28
CA LEU A 779 12.87 6.15 28.70
C LEU A 779 11.79 6.73 27.77
N TYR A 780 11.23 7.88 28.17
CA TYR A 780 10.22 8.56 27.38
C TYR A 780 10.82 9.07 26.06
N GLU A 781 11.97 9.71 26.10
CA GLU A 781 12.64 10.21 24.90
C GLU A 781 13.12 9.09 23.96
N ALA A 782 13.64 7.99 24.52
CA ALA A 782 14.13 6.86 23.73
C ALA A 782 13.02 6.03 23.07
N GLU A 783 11.91 5.78 23.78
CA GLU A 783 10.87 4.83 23.35
C GLU A 783 9.45 5.35 23.58
N GLY A 784 9.18 6.03 24.69
CA GLY A 784 7.83 6.44 25.09
C GLY A 784 7.16 7.47 24.18
N ARG A 785 7.91 8.43 23.63
CA ARG A 785 7.40 9.49 22.76
C ARG A 785 6.97 8.93 21.41
N ALA A 786 7.80 8.11 20.78
CA ALA A 786 7.48 7.41 19.54
C ALA A 786 6.31 6.45 19.73
N TYR A 787 6.27 5.73 20.87
CA TYR A 787 5.15 4.88 21.24
C TYR A 787 3.85 5.70 21.37
N ALA A 788 3.84 6.82 22.11
CA ALA A 788 2.67 7.68 22.25
C ALA A 788 2.16 8.21 20.91
N LEU A 789 3.05 8.71 20.05
CA LEU A 789 2.72 9.21 18.71
C LEU A 789 2.11 8.13 17.81
N ALA A 790 2.67 6.91 17.85
CA ALA A 790 2.17 5.78 17.08
C ALA A 790 0.74 5.41 17.50
N PHE A 791 0.46 5.31 18.81
CA PHE A 791 -0.87 4.95 19.30
C PHE A 791 -1.89 6.10 19.21
N GLU A 792 -1.46 7.36 19.37
CA GLU A 792 -2.29 8.52 19.03
C GLU A 792 -2.72 8.43 17.57
N THR A 793 -1.79 8.12 16.66
CA THR A 793 -2.05 7.97 15.22
C THR A 793 -2.94 6.77 14.90
N ILE A 794 -2.66 5.60 15.48
CA ILE A 794 -3.45 4.38 15.29
C ILE A 794 -4.88 4.61 15.73
N HIS A 795 -5.08 5.19 16.92
CA HIS A 795 -6.42 5.38 17.45
C HIS A 795 -7.14 6.60 16.86
N ALA A 796 -6.42 7.60 16.40
CA ALA A 796 -7.03 8.72 15.68
C ALA A 796 -7.49 8.35 14.26
N ARG A 797 -6.87 7.34 13.62
CA ARG A 797 -7.02 7.08 12.18
C ARG A 797 -7.68 5.74 11.80
N ARG A 798 -7.99 4.84 12.74
CA ARG A 798 -8.70 3.55 12.48
C ARG A 798 -9.61 3.10 13.65
N PRO A 799 -10.88 2.66 13.47
CA PRO A 799 -11.63 1.90 14.47
C PRO A 799 -11.41 0.36 14.29
N PRO A 800 -11.93 -0.49 15.19
CA PRO A 800 -11.27 -1.74 15.60
C PRO A 800 -11.39 -2.87 14.58
N ARG A 801 -10.36 -3.72 14.55
CA ARG A 801 -10.37 -5.04 13.89
C ARG A 801 -11.31 -6.01 14.57
#